data_AF-A0A7V3MX22-F1
#
_entry.id   AF-A0A7V3MX22-F1
#
_cell.length_a   1.000
_cell.length_b   1.000
_cell.length_c   1.000
_cell.angle_alpha   90.00
_cell.angle_beta   90.00
_cell.angle_gamma   90.00
#
_symmetry.space_group_name_H-M   'P 1'
#
loop_
_entity.id
_entity.type
_entity.pdbx_description
1 polymer ?
#
loop_
_entity_poly.entity_id
_entity_poly.type
_entity_poly.pdbx_seq_one_letter_code
_entity_poly.pdbx_strand_id
1 'polypeptide(L)'
;MNYKWLFVYLIFFSIFQFYGQASDQFYNPDTKFLKAVNLYTDQSYKAAEYEFQKLKEDITDHQLLGDIYFYLASIAVRTDANNADELLQYFTQHFPTHPKRTLVYFDAADYYFSNKDLKKAQEYILQVDPGELSPSEYDKYNFYLGYTYLKQNDYKKAARLFEKLLNSDKYGKQAKYYYAYAAYKQDDFAKAQKYFDMVADDANFSIKLPYYKADMLFKLQQFEKAIDEAKKIYDKARGNEKSQLAKIIGESYFNLEQYDKAIPYLKAYKGHKGRWNNIDYYQLGYAYYKTGDYDKAIDYFNKIINGNDAVAQNAYYHLADAYLATNQKMKALNAFKKVSEMSFDPKMQEDALYNYAKLGYELGNPFENSSEVIMRYLKKYPDTPYRQELEDLLVNSYLTSNNYEAAMKLLEKNQQTNTETYQKAAYYRGLELMNEGKYQEAKKMFDKVLTQGFEPKYRQLSKYWKAEADYRLHNYEAAKNGFEDFLSNNDYDFLKESKLANYNLAYTYFKLKDYQNAAKYFDKFIQTQPDTKFLKDSYLRLGDSRFASKQYWPAMEAYNKAMTMKGADADYAHYQKAISYGFVGKNTKKIDELNSFLQKFPSSKLVPDALYQLGSTYLVLNREQNALQTFDRLLNKYPNSKYLPVVLLKEGLIYYNKGQNDLALNKFKQVVDKFPNTPMAHQAVENIKNIYIEEGKADAYANWAKKYPWIAVSNTELDDAVFASAEEKYFSQAPDAVTELEKYLQQYPDGLHRFKAHYYLAQLYKNKGKKGKAAQHYEYIASQPQNDYTVEAVRNLADFYLQNNQWQKAIPYLERLEMASNSPDDLIFAQSNLMKAYYNTKQLNSAIDYAQKVLNNAKSNKQMTHDAEVILARASLANGDETKARFYYDKLSKNASGKIAAEALYYVAYFQNKDGQYEASNKTIAKLTKKYANQKYWAAKALVLMAKNTYAKGDAFNASYILESVIKNFKQYPDIVQEAQDLLKNIKEREARKNEDVKN
;
A
#
# COMPACT_ATOMS: atom_id res chain seq x y z
N MET A 1 11.98 74.43 -63.76
CA MET A 1 12.06 74.54 -62.30
C MET A 1 13.24 73.71 -61.80
N ASN A 2 13.97 74.24 -60.82
CA ASN A 2 14.75 73.57 -59.76
C ASN A 2 15.54 72.25 -60.05
N TYR A 3 16.87 72.39 -60.04
CA TYR A 3 17.83 71.65 -59.16
C TYR A 3 17.99 70.10 -59.26
N LYS A 4 19.19 69.49 -59.25
CA LYS A 4 20.59 70.01 -59.23
C LYS A 4 21.66 68.90 -59.46
N TRP A 5 22.52 69.02 -60.49
CA TRP A 5 23.96 68.62 -60.56
C TRP A 5 24.32 67.09 -60.35
N LEU A 6 25.49 66.49 -60.66
CA LEU A 6 26.90 66.89 -60.97
C LEU A 6 27.62 65.90 -61.95
N PHE A 7 28.77 66.34 -62.50
CA PHE A 7 29.91 65.62 -63.15
C PHE A 7 29.68 64.59 -64.30
N VAL A 8 30.21 64.67 -65.55
CA VAL A 8 31.30 65.48 -66.22
C VAL A 8 32.72 64.93 -65.93
N TYR A 9 33.68 64.61 -66.85
CA TYR A 9 33.97 65.10 -68.22
C TYR A 9 34.96 64.21 -69.07
N LEU A 10 34.97 64.37 -70.43
CA LEU A 10 36.10 64.26 -71.43
C LEU A 10 36.85 62.89 -71.61
N ILE A 11 37.58 62.53 -72.69
CA ILE A 11 37.95 63.10 -74.04
C ILE A 11 38.31 61.90 -74.99
N PHE A 12 38.84 62.06 -76.22
CA PHE A 12 38.25 62.42 -77.54
C PHE A 12 39.29 62.11 -78.66
N PHE A 13 38.99 62.37 -79.95
CA PHE A 13 39.81 62.12 -81.18
C PHE A 13 39.99 60.62 -81.55
N SER A 14 39.67 60.08 -82.75
CA SER A 14 39.49 60.58 -84.15
C SER A 14 40.79 60.84 -84.92
N ILE A 15 40.92 60.57 -86.23
CA ILE A 15 39.93 60.23 -87.30
C ILE A 15 40.16 58.77 -87.81
N PHE A 16 40.03 58.26 -89.06
CA PHE A 16 39.67 58.72 -90.43
C PHE A 16 39.18 57.52 -91.30
N GLN A 17 38.85 57.73 -92.60
CA GLN A 17 38.60 56.68 -93.62
C GLN A 17 38.94 57.20 -95.03
N PHE A 18 39.29 56.29 -95.97
CA PHE A 18 38.85 56.34 -97.39
C PHE A 18 38.98 54.95 -98.05
N TYR A 19 38.32 54.76 -99.21
CA TYR A 19 38.06 53.46 -99.86
C TYR A 19 39.08 53.05 -100.94
N GLY A 20 39.16 51.73 -101.19
CA GLY A 20 39.73 51.11 -102.39
C GLY A 20 38.86 49.92 -102.84
N GLN A 21 38.89 49.57 -104.12
CA GLN A 21 38.03 48.50 -104.70
C GLN A 21 38.51 47.08 -104.35
N ALA A 22 37.60 46.11 -104.48
CA ALA A 22 37.82 44.71 -104.15
C ALA A 22 37.91 43.81 -105.40
N SER A 23 38.61 42.68 -105.27
CA SER A 23 38.58 41.54 -106.19
C SER A 23 38.83 40.25 -105.39
N ASP A 24 37.84 39.36 -105.40
CA ASP A 24 37.82 37.94 -104.97
C ASP A 24 38.72 37.47 -103.83
N GLN A 25 38.10 37.22 -102.67
CA GLN A 25 38.70 36.41 -101.61
C GLN A 25 38.75 34.93 -102.02
N PHE A 26 39.94 34.32 -101.98
CA PHE A 26 40.05 32.86 -102.02
C PHE A 26 39.34 32.24 -100.81
N TYR A 27 38.39 31.35 -101.09
CA TYR A 27 37.45 30.78 -100.13
C TYR A 27 38.12 29.64 -99.33
N ASN A 28 38.95 29.97 -98.34
CA ASN A 28 39.63 28.97 -97.50
C ASN A 28 38.81 28.64 -96.22
N PRO A 29 38.28 27.40 -96.07
CA PRO A 29 37.51 26.98 -94.90
C PRO A 29 38.23 27.14 -93.57
N ASP A 30 39.55 26.88 -93.51
CA ASP A 30 40.34 26.90 -92.27
C ASP A 30 40.27 28.25 -91.57
N THR A 31 40.27 29.34 -92.33
CA THR A 31 40.24 30.72 -91.81
C THR A 31 38.90 31.06 -91.16
N LYS A 32 37.79 30.56 -91.72
CA LYS A 32 36.45 30.68 -91.14
C LYS A 32 36.31 29.79 -89.90
N PHE A 33 36.81 28.55 -89.96
CA PHE A 33 36.78 27.61 -88.83
C PHE A 33 37.56 28.17 -87.63
N LEU A 34 38.77 28.68 -87.84
CA LEU A 34 39.56 29.36 -86.80
C LEU A 34 38.82 30.56 -86.20
N LYS A 35 38.08 31.35 -87.00
CA LYS A 35 37.23 32.43 -86.49
C LYS A 35 36.13 31.91 -85.54
N ALA A 36 35.45 30.81 -85.90
CA ALA A 36 34.41 30.20 -85.07
C ALA A 36 34.99 29.59 -83.77
N VAL A 37 36.15 28.93 -83.84
CA VAL A 37 36.89 28.42 -82.67
C VAL A 37 37.36 29.54 -81.75
N ASN A 38 37.80 30.69 -82.30
CA ASN A 38 38.15 31.86 -81.49
C ASN A 38 36.91 32.42 -80.76
N LEU A 39 35.78 32.61 -81.46
CA LEU A 39 34.52 33.04 -80.83
C LEU A 39 34.03 32.07 -79.73
N TYR A 40 34.27 30.76 -79.90
CA TYR A 40 34.00 29.76 -78.87
C TYR A 40 34.94 29.91 -77.66
N THR A 41 36.23 30.14 -77.92
CA THR A 41 37.26 30.33 -76.87
C THR A 41 37.03 31.64 -76.08
N ASP A 42 36.60 32.70 -76.77
CA ASP A 42 36.14 33.98 -76.21
C ASP A 42 34.76 33.89 -75.52
N GLN A 43 34.25 32.67 -75.30
CA GLN A 43 32.97 32.36 -74.64
C GLN A 43 31.73 33.00 -75.30
N SER A 44 31.87 33.48 -76.54
CA SER A 44 30.82 34.12 -77.33
C SER A 44 29.96 33.09 -78.03
N TYR A 45 29.45 32.11 -77.27
CA TYR A 45 28.95 30.82 -77.76
C TYR A 45 27.87 30.94 -78.84
N LYS A 46 26.94 31.90 -78.75
CA LYS A 46 25.89 32.11 -79.78
C LYS A 46 26.43 32.66 -81.11
N ALA A 47 27.52 33.43 -81.07
CA ALA A 47 28.20 33.91 -82.28
C ALA A 47 29.04 32.79 -82.91
N ALA A 48 29.70 31.98 -82.06
CA ALA A 48 30.40 30.79 -82.50
C ALA A 48 29.45 29.77 -83.15
N GLU A 49 28.30 29.50 -82.51
CA GLU A 49 27.24 28.61 -83.01
C GLU A 49 26.75 29.02 -84.40
N TYR A 50 26.46 30.31 -84.60
CA TYR A 50 26.03 30.83 -85.89
C TYR A 50 27.07 30.61 -87.00
N GLU A 51 28.35 30.91 -86.73
CA GLU A 51 29.44 30.70 -87.70
C GLU A 51 29.70 29.20 -87.93
N PHE A 52 29.59 28.35 -86.91
CA PHE A 52 29.72 26.88 -87.04
C PHE A 52 28.57 26.25 -87.82
N GLN A 53 27.31 26.64 -87.59
CA GLN A 53 26.17 26.16 -88.39
C GLN A 53 26.29 26.61 -89.85
N LYS A 54 26.75 27.86 -90.09
CA LYS A 54 27.02 28.36 -91.45
C LYS A 54 28.17 27.64 -92.14
N LEU A 55 29.24 27.32 -91.41
CA LEU A 55 30.34 26.50 -91.90
C LEU A 55 29.87 25.10 -92.31
N LYS A 56 29.00 24.48 -91.51
CA LYS A 56 28.50 23.12 -91.70
C LYS A 56 27.86 22.86 -93.08
N GLU A 57 27.30 23.88 -93.71
CA GLU A 57 26.68 23.78 -95.05
C GLU A 57 27.72 23.80 -96.20
N ASP A 58 28.89 24.41 -95.98
CA ASP A 58 29.97 24.58 -96.98
C ASP A 58 31.01 23.42 -96.97
N ILE A 59 30.96 22.48 -96.01
CA ILE A 59 32.08 21.57 -95.69
C ILE A 59 31.84 20.14 -96.20
N THR A 60 32.77 19.63 -97.03
CA THR A 60 32.79 18.23 -97.50
C THR A 60 33.85 17.36 -96.81
N ASP A 61 34.79 17.95 -96.07
CA ASP A 61 35.77 17.21 -95.26
C ASP A 61 35.08 16.61 -94.02
N HIS A 62 35.07 15.29 -93.94
CA HIS A 62 34.43 14.54 -92.86
C HIS A 62 35.09 14.75 -91.48
N GLN A 63 36.41 15.00 -91.43
CA GLN A 63 37.11 15.28 -90.17
C GLN A 63 36.81 16.71 -89.70
N LEU A 64 36.88 17.70 -90.59
CA LEU A 64 36.55 19.08 -90.24
C LEU A 64 35.06 19.25 -89.90
N LEU A 65 34.17 18.50 -90.57
CA LEU A 65 32.75 18.43 -90.23
C LEU A 65 32.52 17.81 -88.84
N GLY A 66 33.25 16.75 -88.49
CA GLY A 66 33.23 16.17 -87.14
C GLY A 66 33.67 17.18 -86.08
N ASP A 67 34.73 17.94 -86.36
CA ASP A 67 35.21 19.02 -85.50
C ASP A 67 34.16 20.13 -85.29
N ILE A 68 33.42 20.51 -86.34
CA ILE A 68 32.28 21.46 -86.23
C ILE A 68 31.17 20.88 -85.34
N TYR A 69 30.79 19.61 -85.50
CA TYR A 69 29.78 18.98 -84.65
C TYR A 69 30.21 18.83 -83.19
N PHE A 70 31.50 18.58 -82.92
CA PHE A 70 32.06 18.62 -81.57
C PHE A 70 31.85 19.99 -80.91
N TYR A 71 32.20 21.10 -81.60
CA TYR A 71 32.00 22.43 -81.04
C TYR A 71 30.52 22.80 -80.89
N LEU A 72 29.64 22.39 -81.82
CA LEU A 72 28.20 22.62 -81.69
C LEU A 72 27.58 21.89 -80.48
N ALA A 73 27.94 20.63 -80.23
CA ALA A 73 27.51 19.89 -79.05
C ALA A 73 28.07 20.51 -77.75
N SER A 74 29.36 20.88 -77.76
CA SER A 74 30.05 21.54 -76.66
C SER A 74 29.45 22.92 -76.30
N ILE A 75 28.98 23.67 -77.31
CA ILE A 75 28.21 24.92 -77.15
C ILE A 75 26.82 24.64 -76.56
N ALA A 76 26.08 23.67 -77.10
CA ALA A 76 24.73 23.34 -76.64
C ALA A 76 24.70 22.97 -75.15
N VAL A 77 25.72 22.25 -74.66
CA VAL A 77 25.93 21.99 -73.23
C VAL A 77 26.16 23.27 -72.42
N ARG A 78 26.94 24.22 -72.96
CA ARG A 78 27.28 25.51 -72.30
C ARG A 78 26.13 26.51 -72.27
N THR A 79 25.17 26.38 -73.19
CA THR A 79 23.97 27.21 -73.27
C THR A 79 22.73 26.56 -72.63
N ASP A 80 22.86 25.35 -72.06
CA ASP A 80 21.78 24.49 -71.54
C ASP A 80 20.64 24.33 -72.57
N ALA A 81 21.01 24.13 -73.84
CA ALA A 81 20.07 23.98 -74.94
C ALA A 81 19.35 22.63 -74.92
N ASN A 82 18.04 22.63 -75.21
CA ASN A 82 17.17 21.45 -75.13
C ASN A 82 17.63 20.24 -75.98
N ASN A 83 18.48 20.45 -76.99
CA ASN A 83 19.02 19.44 -77.90
C ASN A 83 20.49 19.09 -77.63
N ALA A 84 21.07 19.49 -76.49
CA ALA A 84 22.46 19.20 -76.15
C ALA A 84 22.77 17.70 -76.16
N ASP A 85 21.91 16.88 -75.53
CA ASP A 85 22.04 15.42 -75.52
C ASP A 85 21.92 14.81 -76.93
N GLU A 86 21.01 15.34 -77.76
CA GLU A 86 20.84 14.91 -79.14
C GLU A 86 22.10 15.19 -79.97
N LEU A 87 22.74 16.34 -79.80
CA LEU A 87 23.97 16.72 -80.49
C LEU A 87 25.19 15.89 -80.02
N LEU A 88 25.30 15.61 -78.71
CA LEU A 88 26.34 14.72 -78.15
C LEU A 88 26.22 13.29 -78.70
N GLN A 89 24.99 12.75 -78.74
CA GLN A 89 24.72 11.42 -79.31
C GLN A 89 24.92 11.42 -80.83
N TYR A 90 24.43 12.43 -81.55
CA TYR A 90 24.59 12.55 -82.99
C TYR A 90 26.07 12.52 -83.38
N PHE A 91 26.91 13.35 -82.73
CA PHE A 91 28.35 13.38 -82.99
C PHE A 91 29.01 12.03 -82.73
N THR A 92 28.75 11.42 -81.56
CA THR A 92 29.39 10.15 -81.18
C THR A 92 28.91 8.92 -81.95
N GLN A 93 27.76 9.00 -82.64
CA GLN A 93 27.24 7.99 -83.56
C GLN A 93 27.71 8.19 -85.01
N HIS A 94 27.69 9.43 -85.53
CA HIS A 94 27.99 9.72 -86.95
C HIS A 94 29.48 9.93 -87.24
N PHE A 95 30.29 10.19 -86.21
CA PHE A 95 31.74 10.33 -86.30
C PHE A 95 32.46 9.32 -85.38
N PRO A 96 32.19 7.99 -85.52
CA PRO A 96 32.57 6.96 -84.54
C PRO A 96 34.09 6.72 -84.43
N THR A 97 34.88 7.21 -85.38
CA THR A 97 36.35 7.09 -85.45
C THR A 97 37.06 8.44 -85.26
N HIS A 98 36.34 9.51 -84.92
CA HIS A 98 36.89 10.86 -84.87
C HIS A 98 37.71 11.09 -83.58
N PRO A 99 38.91 11.74 -83.65
CA PRO A 99 39.80 11.90 -82.48
C PRO A 99 39.18 12.60 -81.25
N LYS A 100 38.13 13.42 -81.44
CA LYS A 100 37.42 14.10 -80.34
C LYS A 100 36.18 13.36 -79.81
N ARG A 101 35.89 12.13 -80.28
CA ARG A 101 34.69 11.35 -79.94
C ARG A 101 34.49 11.22 -78.43
N THR A 102 35.46 10.65 -77.73
CA THR A 102 35.45 10.53 -76.25
C THR A 102 35.55 11.88 -75.55
N LEU A 103 36.22 12.86 -76.17
CA LEU A 103 36.39 14.20 -75.60
C LEU A 103 35.07 14.99 -75.48
N VAL A 104 34.03 14.69 -76.27
CA VAL A 104 32.76 15.46 -76.19
C VAL A 104 32.04 15.25 -74.86
N TYR A 105 31.95 13.99 -74.39
CA TYR A 105 31.34 13.68 -73.09
C TYR A 105 32.25 14.10 -71.93
N PHE A 106 33.56 14.09 -72.14
CA PHE A 106 34.54 14.55 -71.17
C PHE A 106 34.48 16.07 -70.96
N ASP A 107 34.34 16.83 -72.04
CA ASP A 107 34.13 18.29 -72.03
C ASP A 107 32.77 18.67 -71.39
N ALA A 108 31.71 17.94 -71.72
CA ALA A 108 30.41 18.12 -71.08
C ALA A 108 30.47 17.85 -69.56
N ALA A 109 31.13 16.74 -69.16
CA ALA A 109 31.35 16.42 -67.75
C ALA A 109 32.19 17.49 -67.02
N ASP A 110 33.20 18.05 -67.67
CA ASP A 110 34.05 19.11 -67.10
C ASP A 110 33.28 20.41 -66.86
N TYR A 111 32.42 20.81 -67.81
CA TYR A 111 31.53 21.95 -67.66
C TYR A 111 30.60 21.77 -66.45
N TYR A 112 29.89 20.64 -66.36
CA TYR A 112 28.97 20.41 -65.23
C TYR A 112 29.69 20.23 -63.89
N PHE A 113 30.88 19.62 -63.88
CA PHE A 113 31.69 19.48 -62.66
C PHE A 113 32.15 20.86 -62.15
N SER A 114 32.63 21.72 -63.06
CA SER A 114 33.04 23.09 -62.76
C SER A 114 31.88 23.94 -62.23
N ASN A 115 30.68 23.77 -62.79
CA ASN A 115 29.44 24.39 -62.34
C ASN A 115 28.81 23.72 -61.10
N LYS A 116 29.44 22.68 -60.56
CA LYS A 116 29.02 21.92 -59.35
C LYS A 116 27.73 21.10 -59.50
N ASP A 117 27.21 20.91 -60.72
CA ASP A 117 26.21 19.86 -60.97
C ASP A 117 26.90 18.50 -61.04
N LEU A 118 27.13 17.93 -59.86
CA LEU A 118 27.76 16.64 -59.69
C LEU A 118 26.89 15.46 -60.17
N LYS A 119 25.61 15.69 -60.51
CA LYS A 119 24.75 14.66 -61.10
C LYS A 119 24.97 14.60 -62.61
N LYS A 120 24.72 15.71 -63.33
CA LYS A 120 24.99 15.79 -64.78
C LYS A 120 26.47 15.47 -65.06
N ALA A 121 27.41 15.96 -64.25
CA ALA A 121 28.83 15.64 -64.40
C ALA A 121 29.14 14.13 -64.31
N GLN A 122 28.45 13.38 -63.42
CA GLN A 122 28.63 11.93 -63.34
C GLN A 122 27.98 11.21 -64.53
N GLU A 123 26.83 11.70 -64.99
CA GLU A 123 26.05 11.14 -66.09
C GLU A 123 26.87 11.13 -67.39
N TYR A 124 27.54 12.25 -67.73
CA TYR A 124 28.43 12.33 -68.89
C TYR A 124 29.81 11.68 -68.68
N ILE A 125 30.44 11.80 -67.50
CA ILE A 125 31.76 11.18 -67.28
C ILE A 125 31.71 9.65 -67.38
N LEU A 126 30.55 9.04 -67.15
CA LEU A 126 30.35 7.59 -67.33
C LEU A 126 30.22 7.15 -68.81
N GLN A 127 30.10 8.08 -69.76
CA GLN A 127 30.09 7.80 -71.21
C GLN A 127 31.49 7.95 -71.86
N VAL A 128 32.49 8.36 -71.10
CA VAL A 128 33.87 8.59 -71.55
C VAL A 128 34.65 7.27 -71.52
N ASP A 129 35.21 6.83 -72.65
CA ASP A 129 36.13 5.69 -72.66
C ASP A 129 37.50 6.13 -72.09
N PRO A 130 37.93 5.61 -70.91
CA PRO A 130 39.19 6.01 -70.32
C PRO A 130 40.43 5.47 -71.07
N GLY A 131 40.26 4.63 -72.11
CA GLY A 131 41.33 4.17 -72.98
C GLY A 131 41.76 5.16 -74.07
N GLU A 132 40.89 6.11 -74.44
CA GLU A 132 41.17 7.13 -75.48
C GLU A 132 41.72 8.45 -74.91
N LEU A 133 41.83 8.58 -73.58
CA LEU A 133 42.25 9.83 -72.90
C LEU A 133 43.77 9.99 -72.84
N SER A 134 44.27 11.22 -72.99
CA SER A 134 45.66 11.53 -72.64
C SER A 134 45.90 11.42 -71.12
N PRO A 135 47.15 11.27 -70.64
CA PRO A 135 47.42 11.11 -69.21
C PRO A 135 46.83 12.22 -68.30
N SER A 136 46.82 13.47 -68.76
CA SER A 136 46.25 14.60 -68.01
C SER A 136 44.72 14.55 -67.92
N GLU A 137 44.07 14.01 -68.96
CA GLU A 137 42.63 13.84 -69.05
C GLU A 137 42.18 12.60 -68.28
N TYR A 138 42.94 11.51 -68.35
CA TYR A 138 42.77 10.31 -67.51
C TYR A 138 42.83 10.66 -66.02
N ASP A 139 43.79 11.49 -65.62
CA ASP A 139 43.91 11.98 -64.25
C ASP A 139 42.64 12.75 -63.81
N LYS A 140 42.19 13.69 -64.66
CA LYS A 140 41.00 14.52 -64.44
C LYS A 140 39.70 13.67 -64.45
N TYR A 141 39.59 12.66 -65.31
CA TYR A 141 38.49 11.68 -65.36
C TYR A 141 38.35 10.92 -64.04
N ASN A 142 39.43 10.29 -63.55
CA ASN A 142 39.37 9.55 -62.29
C ASN A 142 39.11 10.49 -61.10
N PHE A 143 39.52 11.76 -61.19
CA PHE A 143 39.27 12.75 -60.13
C PHE A 143 37.79 13.13 -60.06
N TYR A 144 37.16 13.40 -61.20
CA TYR A 144 35.73 13.77 -61.27
C TYR A 144 34.82 12.58 -60.91
N LEU A 145 35.10 11.40 -61.45
CA LEU A 145 34.33 10.20 -61.10
C LEU A 145 34.56 9.77 -59.63
N GLY A 146 35.78 9.91 -59.11
CA GLY A 146 36.09 9.66 -57.70
C GLY A 146 35.36 10.63 -56.76
N TYR A 147 35.28 11.91 -57.12
CA TYR A 147 34.64 12.94 -56.31
C TYR A 147 33.10 12.83 -56.32
N THR A 148 32.49 12.48 -57.45
CA THR A 148 31.04 12.24 -57.53
C THR A 148 30.62 11.03 -56.68
N TYR A 149 31.35 9.90 -56.76
CA TYR A 149 31.11 8.76 -55.87
C TYR A 149 31.33 9.09 -54.38
N LEU A 150 32.35 9.87 -54.04
CA LEU A 150 32.59 10.32 -52.66
C LEU A 150 31.40 11.12 -52.10
N LYS A 151 30.77 11.97 -52.93
CA LYS A 151 29.61 12.77 -52.56
C LYS A 151 28.31 11.95 -52.47
N GLN A 152 28.25 10.82 -53.17
CA GLN A 152 27.19 9.82 -53.03
C GLN A 152 27.40 8.87 -51.83
N ASN A 153 28.51 8.99 -51.10
CA ASN A 153 28.95 8.08 -50.02
C ASN A 153 29.39 6.69 -50.50
N ASP A 154 29.65 6.49 -51.80
CA ASP A 154 30.31 5.27 -52.29
C ASP A 154 31.83 5.38 -52.10
N TYR A 155 32.24 5.33 -50.83
CA TYR A 155 33.63 5.44 -50.41
C TYR A 155 34.52 4.35 -51.03
N LYS A 156 33.95 3.18 -51.37
CA LYS A 156 34.67 2.05 -51.93
C LYS A 156 35.05 2.26 -53.39
N LYS A 157 34.14 2.80 -54.22
CA LYS A 157 34.48 3.23 -55.60
C LYS A 157 35.34 4.49 -55.59
N ALA A 158 35.03 5.46 -54.74
CA ALA A 158 35.80 6.69 -54.61
C ALA A 158 37.28 6.42 -54.28
N ALA A 159 37.55 5.58 -53.28
CA ALA A 159 38.91 5.20 -52.90
C ALA A 159 39.69 4.60 -54.09
N ARG A 160 39.12 3.61 -54.81
CA ARG A 160 39.76 2.99 -55.99
C ARG A 160 40.13 3.96 -57.11
N LEU A 161 39.40 5.07 -57.24
CA LEU A 161 39.66 6.08 -58.27
C LEU A 161 40.71 7.10 -57.80
N PHE A 162 40.67 7.53 -56.54
CA PHE A 162 41.73 8.37 -55.97
C PHE A 162 43.06 7.61 -55.77
N GLU A 163 43.03 6.29 -55.62
CA GLU A 163 44.21 5.42 -55.49
C GLU A 163 45.14 5.52 -56.72
N LYS A 164 44.56 5.56 -57.92
CA LYS A 164 45.30 5.76 -59.18
C LYS A 164 46.00 7.11 -59.24
N LEU A 165 45.41 8.13 -58.59
CA LEU A 165 45.83 9.52 -58.66
C LEU A 165 46.84 9.91 -57.60
N LEU A 166 47.21 9.02 -56.67
CA LEU A 166 48.08 9.35 -55.54
C LEU A 166 49.41 9.99 -55.98
N ASN A 167 49.91 9.68 -57.18
CA ASN A 167 51.16 10.20 -57.75
C ASN A 167 50.96 11.25 -58.87
N SER A 168 49.73 11.72 -59.11
CA SER A 168 49.44 12.78 -60.10
C SER A 168 50.08 14.11 -59.69
N ASP A 169 50.79 14.78 -60.61
CA ASP A 169 51.36 16.12 -60.38
C ASP A 169 50.26 17.17 -60.10
N LYS A 170 49.09 17.02 -60.74
CA LYS A 170 47.99 17.99 -60.68
C LYS A 170 46.97 17.68 -59.59
N TYR A 171 46.66 16.41 -59.37
CA TYR A 171 45.61 15.95 -58.45
C TYR A 171 46.13 15.18 -57.24
N GLY A 172 47.42 14.88 -57.14
CA GLY A 172 47.97 13.95 -56.15
C GLY A 172 47.76 14.35 -54.69
N LYS A 173 47.69 15.65 -54.37
CA LYS A 173 47.37 16.11 -53.01
C LYS A 173 45.88 15.94 -52.70
N GLN A 174 45.03 16.39 -53.62
CA GLN A 174 43.56 16.26 -53.55
C GLN A 174 43.18 14.77 -53.44
N ALA A 175 43.81 13.91 -54.24
CA ALA A 175 43.61 12.48 -54.25
C ALA A 175 44.05 11.81 -52.94
N LYS A 176 45.25 12.10 -52.43
CA LYS A 176 45.70 11.63 -51.10
C LYS A 176 44.69 12.00 -50.01
N TYR A 177 44.21 13.26 -49.98
CA TYR A 177 43.20 13.71 -49.02
C TYR A 177 41.85 12.97 -49.15
N TYR A 178 41.30 12.85 -50.36
CA TYR A 178 40.01 12.20 -50.56
C TYR A 178 40.07 10.67 -50.42
N TYR A 179 41.20 10.04 -50.78
CA TYR A 179 41.48 8.64 -50.49
C TYR A 179 41.52 8.39 -48.98
N ALA A 180 42.26 9.22 -48.24
CA ALA A 180 42.34 9.14 -46.78
C ALA A 180 40.97 9.33 -46.10
N TYR A 181 40.17 10.29 -46.58
CA TYR A 181 38.79 10.49 -46.11
C TYR A 181 37.89 9.30 -46.42
N ALA A 182 37.99 8.72 -47.62
CA ALA A 182 37.24 7.52 -47.99
C ALA A 182 37.67 6.28 -47.18
N ALA A 183 38.95 6.14 -46.85
CA ALA A 183 39.46 5.11 -45.95
C ALA A 183 38.92 5.30 -44.52
N TYR A 184 38.97 6.52 -43.99
CA TYR A 184 38.40 6.90 -42.68
C TYR A 184 36.89 6.61 -42.60
N LYS A 185 36.14 6.82 -43.70
CA LYS A 185 34.71 6.48 -43.80
C LYS A 185 34.40 4.99 -44.04
N GLN A 186 35.44 4.17 -44.23
CA GLN A 186 35.36 2.70 -44.23
C GLN A 186 36.04 2.10 -42.98
N ASP A 187 36.35 2.94 -41.98
CA ASP A 187 37.08 2.62 -40.74
C ASP A 187 38.48 1.98 -40.97
N ASP A 188 39.07 2.14 -42.16
CA ASP A 188 40.46 1.79 -42.49
C ASP A 188 41.40 2.91 -42.01
N PHE A 189 41.56 2.96 -40.68
CA PHE A 189 42.33 4.01 -40.02
C PHE A 189 43.82 3.98 -40.36
N ALA A 190 44.38 2.81 -40.65
CA ALA A 190 45.80 2.68 -41.03
C ALA A 190 46.10 3.40 -42.35
N LYS A 191 45.25 3.22 -43.38
CA LYS A 191 45.39 3.99 -44.63
C LYS A 191 44.99 5.44 -44.46
N ALA A 192 43.92 5.72 -43.71
CA ALA A 192 43.48 7.09 -43.46
C ALA A 192 44.58 7.94 -42.82
N GLN A 193 45.21 7.44 -41.75
CA GLN A 193 46.32 8.12 -41.08
C GLN A 193 47.48 8.37 -42.05
N LYS A 194 48.00 7.31 -42.70
CA LYS A 194 49.13 7.40 -43.64
C LYS A 194 48.93 8.50 -44.68
N TYR A 195 47.78 8.52 -45.36
CA TYR A 195 47.55 9.45 -46.47
C TYR A 195 47.07 10.83 -46.01
N PHE A 196 46.48 10.98 -44.81
CA PHE A 196 46.28 12.28 -44.19
C PHE A 196 47.61 12.93 -43.74
N ASP A 197 48.55 12.16 -43.19
CA ASP A 197 49.86 12.67 -42.79
C ASP A 197 50.65 13.22 -44.01
N MET A 198 50.55 12.57 -45.17
CA MET A 198 51.15 13.03 -46.45
C MET A 198 50.55 14.33 -47.03
N VAL A 199 49.51 14.91 -46.43
CA VAL A 199 48.88 16.18 -46.86
C VAL A 199 48.70 17.18 -45.70
N ALA A 200 49.36 16.95 -44.57
CA ALA A 200 49.16 17.72 -43.34
C ALA A 200 49.50 19.22 -43.47
N ASP A 201 50.56 19.54 -44.20
CA ASP A 201 51.08 20.90 -44.33
C ASP A 201 50.40 21.72 -45.43
N ASP A 202 49.49 21.13 -46.21
CA ASP A 202 48.81 21.84 -47.28
C ASP A 202 47.61 22.66 -46.76
N ALA A 203 47.69 23.97 -46.94
CA ALA A 203 46.70 24.95 -46.44
C ALA A 203 45.26 24.69 -46.92
N ASN A 204 45.06 23.97 -48.04
CA ASN A 204 43.73 23.65 -48.56
C ASN A 204 43.04 22.49 -47.82
N PHE A 205 43.81 21.64 -47.13
CA PHE A 205 43.31 20.41 -46.48
C PHE A 205 43.47 20.44 -44.95
N SER A 206 44.48 21.15 -44.45
CA SER A 206 44.84 21.24 -43.03
C SER A 206 43.73 21.76 -42.11
N ILE A 207 42.73 22.48 -42.63
CA ILE A 207 41.61 23.04 -41.85
C ILE A 207 40.73 21.94 -41.23
N LYS A 208 40.45 20.85 -41.97
CA LYS A 208 39.55 19.76 -41.53
C LYS A 208 40.27 18.48 -41.11
N LEU A 209 41.57 18.41 -41.39
CA LEU A 209 42.40 17.24 -41.10
C LEU A 209 42.42 16.86 -39.60
N PRO A 210 42.58 17.80 -38.64
CA PRO A 210 42.64 17.46 -37.22
C PRO A 210 41.33 16.90 -36.68
N TYR A 211 40.18 17.27 -37.28
CA TYR A 211 38.90 16.68 -36.92
C TYR A 211 38.88 15.17 -37.22
N TYR A 212 39.27 14.77 -38.43
CA TYR A 212 39.27 13.35 -38.81
C TYR A 212 40.34 12.56 -38.06
N LYS A 213 41.52 13.16 -37.83
CA LYS A 213 42.57 12.54 -37.01
C LYS A 213 42.10 12.34 -35.56
N ALA A 214 41.43 13.33 -34.94
CA ALA A 214 40.92 13.20 -33.58
C ALA A 214 39.82 12.14 -33.44
N ASP A 215 38.82 12.12 -34.34
CA ASP A 215 37.76 11.10 -34.36
C ASP A 215 38.32 9.68 -34.57
N MET A 216 39.30 9.55 -35.46
CA MET A 216 40.04 8.30 -35.69
C MET A 216 40.83 7.84 -34.46
N LEU A 217 41.61 8.74 -33.83
CA LEU A 217 42.39 8.44 -32.63
C LEU A 217 41.48 8.06 -31.45
N PHE A 218 40.31 8.69 -31.34
CA PHE A 218 39.28 8.36 -30.35
C PHE A 218 38.71 6.95 -30.58
N LYS A 219 38.32 6.60 -31.82
CA LYS A 219 37.87 5.24 -32.17
C LYS A 219 38.96 4.18 -31.94
N LEU A 220 40.23 4.54 -32.13
CA LEU A 220 41.41 3.72 -31.83
C LEU A 220 41.77 3.69 -30.32
N GLN A 221 40.95 4.27 -29.45
CA GLN A 221 41.16 4.37 -27.98
C GLN A 221 42.46 5.11 -27.57
N GLN A 222 43.08 5.86 -28.49
CA GLN A 222 44.26 6.70 -28.23
C GLN A 222 43.80 8.08 -27.71
N PHE A 223 43.04 8.06 -26.61
CA PHE A 223 42.29 9.20 -26.06
C PHE A 223 43.13 10.45 -25.84
N GLU A 224 44.35 10.31 -25.35
CA GLU A 224 45.28 11.44 -25.08
C GLU A 224 45.62 12.19 -26.38
N LYS A 225 46.02 11.45 -27.42
CA LYS A 225 46.31 12.01 -28.75
C LYS A 225 45.06 12.58 -29.42
N ALA A 226 43.90 11.97 -29.20
CA ALA A 226 42.61 12.46 -29.70
C ALA A 226 42.26 13.83 -29.08
N ILE A 227 42.51 14.01 -27.78
CA ILE A 227 42.35 15.30 -27.07
C ILE A 227 43.29 16.35 -27.65
N ASP A 228 44.57 16.04 -27.80
CA ASP A 228 45.57 16.99 -28.29
C ASP A 228 45.28 17.43 -29.73
N GLU A 229 44.88 16.50 -30.60
CA GLU A 229 44.53 16.80 -31.99
C GLU A 229 43.23 17.60 -32.09
N ALA A 230 42.20 17.26 -31.31
CA ALA A 230 40.94 18.00 -31.29
C ALA A 230 41.11 19.43 -30.78
N LYS A 231 41.94 19.64 -29.75
CA LYS A 231 42.19 20.96 -29.16
C LYS A 231 42.81 21.95 -30.13
N LYS A 232 43.68 21.51 -31.06
CA LYS A 232 44.31 22.37 -32.09
C LYS A 232 43.31 23.20 -32.92
N ILE A 233 42.08 22.69 -33.08
CA ILE A 233 41.00 23.33 -33.84
C ILE A 233 39.76 23.69 -33.00
N TYR A 234 39.63 23.16 -31.78
CA TYR A 234 38.44 23.36 -30.94
C TYR A 234 38.00 24.81 -30.78
N ASP A 235 38.93 25.74 -30.54
CA ASP A 235 38.59 27.16 -30.31
C ASP A 235 38.29 27.96 -31.58
N LYS A 236 38.76 27.47 -32.73
CA LYS A 236 38.46 28.04 -34.05
C LYS A 236 37.12 27.54 -34.60
N ALA A 237 36.76 26.28 -34.28
CA ALA A 237 35.54 25.63 -34.74
C ALA A 237 34.25 26.36 -34.27
N ARG A 238 33.16 26.18 -35.02
CA ARG A 238 31.83 26.76 -34.72
C ARG A 238 30.71 25.72 -34.93
N GLY A 239 29.52 26.00 -34.40
CA GLY A 239 28.31 25.20 -34.64
C GLY A 239 28.48 23.70 -34.31
N ASN A 240 28.01 22.84 -35.21
CA ASN A 240 28.08 21.38 -35.05
C ASN A 240 29.53 20.86 -34.93
N GLU A 241 30.50 21.46 -35.62
CA GLU A 241 31.90 21.01 -35.59
C GLU A 241 32.50 21.17 -34.18
N LYS A 242 32.33 22.34 -33.55
CA LYS A 242 32.75 22.55 -32.15
C LYS A 242 32.00 21.62 -31.19
N SER A 243 30.73 21.30 -31.47
CA SER A 243 29.96 20.32 -30.69
C SER A 243 30.54 18.90 -30.80
N GLN A 244 30.86 18.40 -31.99
CA GLN A 244 31.44 17.06 -32.14
C GLN A 244 32.87 16.98 -31.57
N LEU A 245 33.68 18.04 -31.71
CA LEU A 245 34.99 18.13 -31.04
C LEU A 245 34.85 18.15 -29.52
N ALA A 246 33.84 18.83 -28.98
CA ALA A 246 33.53 18.78 -27.55
C ALA A 246 33.15 17.36 -27.10
N LYS A 247 32.41 16.59 -27.92
CA LYS A 247 32.13 15.18 -27.63
C LYS A 247 33.42 14.36 -27.59
N ILE A 248 34.26 14.43 -28.63
CA ILE A 248 35.53 13.69 -28.70
C ILE A 248 36.43 14.00 -27.49
N ILE A 249 36.63 15.27 -27.14
CA ILE A 249 37.47 15.67 -25.99
C ILE A 249 36.83 15.21 -24.67
N GLY A 250 35.52 15.38 -24.51
CA GLY A 250 34.79 15.02 -23.30
C GLY A 250 34.78 13.51 -23.05
N GLU A 251 34.45 12.71 -24.06
CA GLU A 251 34.47 11.25 -23.97
C GLU A 251 35.91 10.72 -23.81
N SER A 252 36.90 11.33 -24.44
CA SER A 252 38.31 10.95 -24.23
C SER A 252 38.74 11.17 -22.78
N TYR A 253 38.44 12.34 -22.19
CA TYR A 253 38.74 12.59 -20.77
C TYR A 253 37.93 11.69 -19.83
N PHE A 254 36.70 11.32 -20.20
CA PHE A 254 35.87 10.40 -19.44
C PHE A 254 36.46 8.98 -19.40
N ASN A 255 36.92 8.45 -20.53
CA ASN A 255 37.57 7.13 -20.62
C ASN A 255 38.95 7.10 -19.95
N LEU A 256 39.60 8.26 -19.78
CA LEU A 256 40.85 8.42 -19.02
C LEU A 256 40.61 8.67 -17.51
N GLU A 257 39.37 8.53 -17.01
CA GLU A 257 38.94 8.86 -15.63
C GLU A 257 39.23 10.32 -15.17
N GLN A 258 39.47 11.25 -16.10
CA GLN A 258 39.77 12.65 -15.80
C GLN A 258 38.48 13.50 -15.79
N TYR A 259 37.54 13.14 -14.92
CA TYR A 259 36.16 13.64 -14.91
C TYR A 259 36.03 15.17 -14.85
N ASP A 260 36.82 15.86 -14.01
CA ASP A 260 36.85 17.32 -13.93
C ASP A 260 37.15 17.98 -15.28
N LYS A 261 38.05 17.35 -16.07
CA LYS A 261 38.43 17.82 -17.41
C LYS A 261 37.39 17.42 -18.46
N ALA A 262 36.64 16.34 -18.25
CA ALA A 262 35.58 15.87 -19.14
C ALA A 262 34.34 16.79 -19.10
N ILE A 263 33.88 17.15 -17.89
CA ILE A 263 32.67 17.95 -17.62
C ILE A 263 32.48 19.16 -18.57
N PRO A 264 33.44 20.08 -18.74
CA PRO A 264 33.24 21.27 -19.57
C PRO A 264 33.00 20.96 -21.06
N TYR A 265 33.60 19.89 -21.59
CA TYR A 265 33.43 19.49 -22.99
C TYR A 265 32.17 18.64 -23.18
N LEU A 266 31.90 17.69 -22.27
CA LEU A 266 30.63 16.95 -22.25
C LEU A 266 29.41 17.89 -22.17
N LYS A 267 29.49 18.96 -21.38
CA LYS A 267 28.45 20.02 -21.30
C LYS A 267 28.37 20.92 -22.55
N ALA A 268 29.47 21.05 -23.31
CA ALA A 268 29.51 21.85 -24.53
C ALA A 268 28.89 21.12 -25.74
N TYR A 269 28.87 19.79 -25.75
CA TYR A 269 28.19 18.98 -26.76
C TYR A 269 26.68 19.28 -26.84
N LYS A 270 26.14 19.33 -28.06
CA LYS A 270 24.74 19.71 -28.35
C LYS A 270 23.88 18.56 -28.87
N GLY A 271 24.34 17.31 -28.77
CA GLY A 271 23.57 16.15 -29.22
C GLY A 271 23.56 15.98 -30.74
N HIS A 272 22.92 14.91 -31.20
CA HIS A 272 22.57 14.76 -32.60
C HIS A 272 21.26 15.52 -32.88
N LYS A 273 21.28 16.46 -33.85
CA LYS A 273 20.12 17.32 -34.18
C LYS A 273 19.52 18.03 -32.94
N GLY A 274 20.36 18.47 -32.01
CA GLY A 274 19.93 19.16 -30.78
C GLY A 274 19.41 18.24 -29.66
N ARG A 275 19.53 16.90 -29.79
CA ARG A 275 19.04 15.93 -28.81
C ARG A 275 20.17 15.03 -28.29
N TRP A 276 20.26 14.94 -26.97
CA TRP A 276 21.12 13.98 -26.27
C TRP A 276 20.40 12.62 -26.13
N ASN A 277 21.18 11.54 -26.04
CA ASN A 277 20.72 10.19 -25.76
C ASN A 277 21.10 9.75 -24.31
N ASN A 278 20.67 8.55 -23.90
CA ASN A 278 20.92 8.03 -22.54
C ASN A 278 22.42 7.97 -22.17
N ILE A 279 23.31 7.68 -23.12
CA ILE A 279 24.76 7.61 -22.93
C ILE A 279 25.33 9.01 -22.70
N ASP A 280 24.90 9.99 -23.49
CA ASP A 280 25.35 11.39 -23.35
C ASP A 280 24.94 11.95 -21.96
N TYR A 281 23.73 11.64 -21.49
CA TYR A 281 23.27 11.98 -20.13
C TYR A 281 24.04 11.22 -19.04
N TYR A 282 24.27 9.91 -19.23
CA TYR A 282 24.98 9.07 -18.27
C TYR A 282 26.43 9.53 -18.07
N GLN A 283 27.18 9.80 -19.15
CA GLN A 283 28.56 10.25 -19.07
C GLN A 283 28.70 11.54 -18.25
N LEU A 284 27.85 12.54 -18.51
CA LEU A 284 27.93 13.79 -17.75
C LEU A 284 27.44 13.63 -16.31
N GLY A 285 26.38 12.84 -16.06
CA GLY A 285 25.92 12.53 -14.71
C GLY A 285 26.96 11.77 -13.88
N TYR A 286 27.62 10.78 -14.49
CA TYR A 286 28.68 9.99 -13.86
C TYR A 286 29.96 10.80 -13.64
N ALA A 287 30.30 11.72 -14.55
CA ALA A 287 31.41 12.64 -14.33
C ALA A 287 31.15 13.55 -13.11
N TYR A 288 29.96 14.15 -13.00
CA TYR A 288 29.57 14.92 -11.82
C TYR A 288 29.51 14.07 -10.53
N TYR A 289 29.07 12.82 -10.62
CA TYR A 289 29.07 11.86 -9.49
C TYR A 289 30.49 11.60 -8.98
N LYS A 290 31.44 11.30 -9.88
CA LYS A 290 32.85 11.04 -9.55
C LYS A 290 33.60 12.28 -9.04
N THR A 291 33.13 13.49 -9.35
CA THR A 291 33.65 14.75 -8.77
C THR A 291 32.86 15.22 -7.52
N GLY A 292 31.93 14.42 -7.00
CA GLY A 292 31.16 14.71 -5.77
C GLY A 292 30.04 15.74 -5.92
N ASP A 293 29.69 16.15 -7.14
CA ASP A 293 28.65 17.13 -7.45
C ASP A 293 27.28 16.43 -7.58
N TYR A 294 26.85 15.82 -6.47
CA TYR A 294 25.72 14.88 -6.45
C TYR A 294 24.39 15.47 -6.95
N ASP A 295 24.12 16.75 -6.70
CA ASP A 295 22.90 17.40 -7.19
C ASP A 295 22.88 17.49 -8.72
N LYS A 296 24.02 17.80 -9.37
CA LYS A 296 24.13 17.78 -10.83
C LYS A 296 24.10 16.36 -11.37
N ALA A 297 24.72 15.39 -10.68
CA ALA A 297 24.61 13.98 -11.05
C ALA A 297 23.15 13.51 -11.10
N ILE A 298 22.37 13.83 -10.06
CA ILE A 298 20.92 13.58 -9.97
C ILE A 298 20.18 14.25 -11.13
N ASP A 299 20.47 15.53 -11.42
CA ASP A 299 19.86 16.28 -12.52
C ASP A 299 20.08 15.63 -13.90
N TYR A 300 21.24 15.01 -14.16
CA TYR A 300 21.50 14.35 -15.44
C TYR A 300 20.99 12.90 -15.48
N PHE A 301 21.13 12.13 -14.41
CA PHE A 301 20.58 10.77 -14.35
C PHE A 301 19.04 10.75 -14.41
N ASN A 302 18.34 11.72 -13.80
CA ASN A 302 16.88 11.83 -13.89
C ASN A 302 16.35 12.09 -15.32
N LYS A 303 17.22 12.48 -16.27
CA LYS A 303 16.85 12.65 -17.69
C LYS A 303 16.85 11.33 -18.47
N ILE A 304 17.38 10.24 -17.88
CA ILE A 304 17.39 8.89 -18.46
C ILE A 304 16.04 8.23 -18.16
N ILE A 305 15.04 8.57 -18.97
CA ILE A 305 13.65 8.10 -18.80
C ILE A 305 13.44 6.83 -19.65
N ASN A 306 12.77 5.83 -19.08
CA ASN A 306 12.45 4.54 -19.73
C ASN A 306 13.65 3.73 -20.23
N GLY A 307 14.86 3.99 -19.72
CA GLY A 307 16.05 3.20 -20.04
C GLY A 307 15.90 1.74 -19.61
N ASN A 308 16.24 0.82 -20.51
CA ASN A 308 16.16 -0.62 -20.28
C ASN A 308 17.32 -1.33 -20.98
N ASP A 309 18.52 -0.95 -20.56
CA ASP A 309 19.81 -1.37 -21.06
C ASP A 309 20.85 -1.27 -19.92
N ALA A 310 22.09 -1.71 -20.16
CA ALA A 310 23.15 -1.71 -19.15
C ALA A 310 23.55 -0.30 -18.68
N VAL A 311 23.50 0.71 -19.57
CA VAL A 311 23.83 2.11 -19.24
C VAL A 311 22.75 2.71 -18.34
N ALA A 312 21.48 2.40 -18.61
CA ALA A 312 20.36 2.77 -17.75
C ALA A 312 20.42 2.08 -16.37
N GLN A 313 20.79 0.78 -16.30
CA GLN A 313 20.95 0.09 -15.01
C GLN A 313 22.04 0.77 -14.16
N ASN A 314 23.19 1.08 -14.77
CA ASN A 314 24.31 1.76 -14.13
C ASN A 314 23.94 3.20 -13.71
N ALA A 315 23.26 3.95 -14.58
CA ALA A 315 22.74 5.28 -14.25
C ALA A 315 21.77 5.27 -13.05
N TYR A 316 20.82 4.33 -13.00
CA TYR A 316 19.90 4.23 -11.88
C TYR A 316 20.59 3.75 -10.58
N TYR A 317 21.69 3.03 -10.67
CA TYR A 317 22.51 2.65 -9.50
C TYR A 317 23.20 3.88 -8.90
N HIS A 318 23.95 4.65 -9.69
CA HIS A 318 24.62 5.85 -9.16
C HIS A 318 23.67 7.02 -8.87
N LEU A 319 22.46 7.02 -9.44
CA LEU A 319 21.35 7.86 -8.98
C LEU A 319 20.89 7.47 -7.57
N ALA A 320 20.86 6.18 -7.23
CA ALA A 320 20.55 5.71 -5.88
C ALA A 320 21.64 6.12 -4.88
N ASP A 321 22.92 5.96 -5.25
CA ASP A 321 24.07 6.42 -4.45
C ASP A 321 24.03 7.94 -4.20
N ALA A 322 23.81 8.73 -5.27
CA ALA A 322 23.71 10.19 -5.15
C ALA A 322 22.50 10.63 -4.30
N TYR A 323 21.38 9.89 -4.35
CA TYR A 323 20.26 10.08 -3.43
C TYR A 323 20.60 9.69 -1.98
N LEU A 324 21.52 8.73 -1.71
CA LEU A 324 22.02 8.49 -0.36
C LEU A 324 22.95 9.63 0.11
N ALA A 325 23.88 10.06 -0.73
CA ALA A 325 24.81 11.15 -0.43
C ALA A 325 24.09 12.48 -0.11
N THR A 326 22.98 12.76 -0.81
CA THR A 326 22.09 13.92 -0.55
C THR A 326 21.00 13.65 0.50
N ASN A 327 21.08 12.53 1.25
CA ASN A 327 20.14 12.10 2.30
C ASN A 327 18.66 11.94 1.85
N GLN A 328 18.43 11.83 0.54
CA GLN A 328 17.12 11.58 -0.08
C GLN A 328 16.75 10.08 -0.03
N LYS A 329 16.85 9.44 1.15
CA LYS A 329 16.77 7.97 1.32
C LYS A 329 15.54 7.29 0.67
N MET A 330 14.37 7.93 0.67
CA MET A 330 13.17 7.38 0.00
C MET A 330 13.29 7.37 -1.54
N LYS A 331 14.06 8.27 -2.16
CA LYS A 331 14.34 8.23 -3.60
C LYS A 331 15.42 7.20 -3.92
N ALA A 332 16.42 7.05 -3.06
CA ALA A 332 17.39 5.95 -3.15
C ALA A 332 16.69 4.59 -3.12
N LEU A 333 15.72 4.38 -2.21
CA LEU A 333 14.87 3.18 -2.16
C LEU A 333 14.19 2.89 -3.50
N ASN A 334 13.62 3.90 -4.17
CA ASN A 334 12.98 3.76 -5.48
C ASN A 334 13.98 3.36 -6.57
N ALA A 335 15.15 4.00 -6.59
CA ALA A 335 16.20 3.76 -7.58
C ALA A 335 16.83 2.37 -7.41
N PHE A 336 17.20 1.96 -6.19
CA PHE A 336 17.65 0.60 -5.89
C PHE A 336 16.58 -0.45 -6.24
N LYS A 337 15.30 -0.19 -5.97
CA LYS A 337 14.20 -1.07 -6.41
C LYS A 337 14.25 -1.27 -7.93
N LYS A 338 14.31 -0.17 -8.70
CA LYS A 338 14.36 -0.20 -10.18
C LYS A 338 15.59 -0.96 -10.69
N VAL A 339 16.77 -0.79 -10.09
CA VAL A 339 17.98 -1.55 -10.46
C VAL A 339 17.85 -3.03 -10.13
N SER A 340 17.26 -3.38 -8.98
CA SER A 340 17.02 -4.79 -8.60
C SER A 340 16.04 -5.53 -9.55
N GLU A 341 15.18 -4.78 -10.24
CA GLU A 341 14.27 -5.27 -11.28
C GLU A 341 14.96 -5.43 -12.67
N MET A 342 16.22 -4.99 -12.84
CA MET A 342 17.00 -5.08 -14.08
C MET A 342 18.07 -6.18 -13.99
N SER A 343 18.50 -6.72 -15.14
CA SER A 343 19.33 -7.93 -15.20
C SER A 343 20.46 -7.89 -16.24
N PHE A 344 21.00 -6.70 -16.52
CA PHE A 344 22.14 -6.53 -17.44
C PHE A 344 23.47 -6.72 -16.71
N ASP A 345 23.60 -6.16 -15.50
CA ASP A 345 24.67 -6.46 -14.56
C ASP A 345 24.11 -7.23 -13.34
N PRO A 346 24.49 -8.51 -13.12
CA PRO A 346 24.03 -9.30 -11.99
C PRO A 346 24.55 -8.84 -10.62
N LYS A 347 25.73 -8.20 -10.54
CA LYS A 347 26.32 -7.70 -9.29
C LYS A 347 25.60 -6.44 -8.84
N MET A 348 25.36 -5.50 -9.75
CA MET A 348 24.51 -4.33 -9.48
C MET A 348 23.08 -4.75 -9.13
N GLN A 349 22.54 -5.83 -9.74
CA GLN A 349 21.24 -6.36 -9.35
C GLN A 349 21.23 -6.93 -7.92
N GLU A 350 22.31 -7.60 -7.52
CA GLU A 350 22.46 -8.13 -6.15
C GLU A 350 22.56 -7.00 -5.13
N ASP A 351 23.55 -6.11 -5.26
CA ASP A 351 23.75 -5.01 -4.32
C ASP A 351 22.50 -4.12 -4.21
N ALA A 352 21.88 -3.77 -5.34
CA ALA A 352 20.66 -2.97 -5.32
C ALA A 352 19.49 -3.70 -4.64
N LEU A 353 19.40 -5.03 -4.70
CA LEU A 353 18.39 -5.78 -3.95
C LEU A 353 18.71 -5.81 -2.45
N TYR A 354 19.98 -5.87 -2.05
CA TYR A 354 20.42 -5.71 -0.66
C TYR A 354 20.09 -4.30 -0.12
N ASN A 355 20.48 -3.24 -0.84
CA ASN A 355 20.23 -1.86 -0.45
C ASN A 355 18.72 -1.53 -0.44
N TYR A 356 17.93 -2.03 -1.39
CA TYR A 356 16.46 -1.95 -1.36
C TYR A 356 15.85 -2.68 -0.14
N ALA A 357 16.36 -3.86 0.23
CA ALA A 357 15.92 -4.59 1.41
C ALA A 357 16.25 -3.83 2.72
N LYS A 358 17.46 -3.32 2.83
CA LYS A 358 18.01 -2.60 4.00
C LYS A 358 17.32 -1.25 4.23
N LEU A 359 17.25 -0.39 3.22
CA LEU A 359 16.50 0.87 3.27
C LEU A 359 15.00 0.61 3.45
N GLY A 360 14.48 -0.47 2.85
CA GLY A 360 13.09 -0.89 3.00
C GLY A 360 12.75 -1.28 4.44
N TYR A 361 13.66 -1.90 5.17
CA TYR A 361 13.51 -2.10 6.60
C TYR A 361 13.68 -0.81 7.40
N GLU A 362 14.71 0.00 7.14
CA GLU A 362 14.98 1.24 7.88
C GLU A 362 13.77 2.20 7.84
N LEU A 363 13.36 2.55 6.62
CA LEU A 363 12.36 3.58 6.35
C LEU A 363 10.93 3.04 6.52
N GLY A 364 10.69 1.78 6.17
CA GLY A 364 9.35 1.21 6.03
C GLY A 364 8.89 1.17 4.57
N ASN A 365 9.27 0.10 3.86
CA ASN A 365 8.99 -0.07 2.44
C ASN A 365 7.48 0.03 2.16
N PRO A 366 7.04 0.98 1.30
CA PRO A 366 5.63 1.15 1.00
C PRO A 366 5.14 0.25 -0.15
N PHE A 367 6.05 -0.26 -0.99
CA PHE A 367 5.73 -1.08 -2.18
C PHE A 367 5.51 -2.55 -1.85
N GLU A 368 6.34 -3.08 -0.95
CA GLU A 368 6.42 -4.49 -0.59
C GLU A 368 6.72 -4.61 0.89
N ASN A 369 6.30 -5.70 1.53
CA ASN A 369 6.67 -5.93 2.93
C ASN A 369 8.18 -6.18 3.03
N SER A 370 8.89 -5.41 3.87
CA SER A 370 10.35 -5.51 4.03
C SER A 370 10.81 -6.93 4.36
N SER A 371 10.04 -7.70 5.13
CA SER A 371 10.38 -9.11 5.41
C SER A 371 10.26 -10.01 4.16
N GLU A 372 9.31 -9.74 3.25
CA GLU A 372 9.16 -10.45 1.97
C GLU A 372 10.35 -10.12 1.04
N VAL A 373 10.83 -8.87 1.03
CA VAL A 373 12.00 -8.44 0.23
C VAL A 373 13.31 -9.04 0.76
N ILE A 374 13.55 -8.98 2.07
CA ILE A 374 14.76 -9.56 2.68
C ILE A 374 14.80 -11.08 2.47
N MET A 375 13.66 -11.77 2.70
CA MET A 375 13.55 -13.21 2.44
C MET A 375 13.74 -13.56 0.95
N ARG A 376 13.30 -12.70 0.02
CA ARG A 376 13.59 -12.86 -1.42
C ARG A 376 15.09 -12.74 -1.70
N TYR A 377 15.79 -11.79 -1.09
CA TYR A 377 17.25 -11.67 -1.22
C TYR A 377 17.95 -12.92 -0.69
N LEU A 378 17.72 -13.30 0.57
CA LEU A 378 18.34 -14.47 1.22
C LEU A 378 18.05 -15.82 0.54
N LYS A 379 16.96 -15.89 -0.25
CA LYS A 379 16.62 -17.05 -1.09
C LYS A 379 17.31 -17.02 -2.46
N LYS A 380 17.52 -15.84 -3.05
CA LYS A 380 18.18 -15.68 -4.36
C LYS A 380 19.71 -15.75 -4.25
N TYR A 381 20.26 -15.23 -3.15
CA TYR A 381 21.69 -15.10 -2.90
C TYR A 381 22.03 -15.80 -1.57
N PRO A 382 22.13 -17.14 -1.55
CA PRO A 382 22.34 -17.89 -0.31
C PRO A 382 23.74 -17.68 0.30
N ASP A 383 24.77 -17.52 -0.53
CA ASP A 383 26.18 -17.44 -0.08
C ASP A 383 26.66 -15.98 0.09
N THR A 384 25.71 -15.07 0.27
CA THR A 384 25.93 -13.63 0.42
C THR A 384 26.67 -13.27 1.73
N PRO A 385 27.64 -12.34 1.70
CA PRO A 385 28.30 -11.86 2.92
C PRO A 385 27.36 -11.11 3.87
N TYR A 386 26.24 -10.57 3.35
CA TYR A 386 25.27 -9.80 4.13
C TYR A 386 24.26 -10.68 4.90
N ARG A 387 24.41 -12.02 4.88
CA ARG A 387 23.43 -12.98 5.43
C ARG A 387 23.02 -12.64 6.86
N GLN A 388 23.99 -12.45 7.76
CA GLN A 388 23.73 -12.23 9.18
C GLN A 388 22.99 -10.91 9.43
N GLU A 389 23.45 -9.80 8.84
CA GLU A 389 22.78 -8.50 8.93
C GLU A 389 21.33 -8.61 8.46
N LEU A 390 21.10 -9.22 7.29
CA LEU A 390 19.77 -9.36 6.73
C LEU A 390 18.86 -10.29 7.56
N GLU A 391 19.39 -11.36 8.15
CA GLU A 391 18.61 -12.22 9.05
C GLU A 391 18.20 -11.46 10.33
N ASP A 392 19.08 -10.63 10.89
CA ASP A 392 18.73 -9.72 11.99
C ASP A 392 17.69 -8.66 11.59
N LEU A 393 17.81 -8.05 10.40
CA LEU A 393 16.79 -7.12 9.87
C LEU A 393 15.45 -7.85 9.65
N LEU A 394 15.47 -9.11 9.21
CA LEU A 394 14.28 -9.93 8.95
C LEU A 394 13.55 -10.27 10.26
N VAL A 395 14.27 -10.69 11.31
CA VAL A 395 13.69 -10.89 12.64
C VAL A 395 13.07 -9.58 13.15
N ASN A 396 13.81 -8.47 13.11
CA ASN A 396 13.29 -7.20 13.60
C ASN A 396 12.10 -6.67 12.77
N SER A 397 12.05 -6.96 11.47
CA SER A 397 10.88 -6.70 10.62
C SER A 397 9.67 -7.52 11.05
N TYR A 398 9.84 -8.79 11.41
CA TYR A 398 8.78 -9.62 11.95
C TYR A 398 8.31 -9.15 13.34
N LEU A 399 9.23 -8.77 14.24
CA LEU A 399 8.88 -8.16 15.53
C LEU A 399 8.10 -6.84 15.38
N THR A 400 8.49 -5.99 14.43
CA THR A 400 7.85 -4.68 14.19
C THR A 400 6.46 -4.81 13.56
N SER A 401 6.22 -5.87 12.79
CA SER A 401 4.93 -6.21 12.19
C SER A 401 4.08 -7.16 13.04
N ASN A 402 4.50 -7.42 14.29
CA ASN A 402 3.89 -8.35 15.25
C ASN A 402 3.80 -9.82 14.79
N ASN A 403 4.58 -10.24 13.79
CA ASN A 403 4.63 -11.63 13.33
C ASN A 403 5.61 -12.45 14.19
N TYR A 404 5.28 -12.60 15.47
CA TYR A 404 6.19 -13.20 16.44
C TYR A 404 6.49 -14.68 16.16
N GLU A 405 5.59 -15.41 15.49
CA GLU A 405 5.85 -16.79 15.06
C GLU A 405 6.95 -16.87 13.99
N ALA A 406 6.91 -16.02 12.96
CA ALA A 406 7.95 -16.01 11.93
C ALA A 406 9.29 -15.51 12.48
N ALA A 407 9.28 -14.56 13.42
CA ALA A 407 10.47 -14.16 14.18
C ALA A 407 11.07 -15.37 14.92
N MET A 408 10.27 -16.06 15.75
CA MET A 408 10.72 -17.22 16.52
C MET A 408 11.28 -18.34 15.64
N LYS A 409 10.60 -18.67 14.53
CA LYS A 409 11.04 -19.74 13.62
C LYS A 409 12.36 -19.45 12.92
N LEU A 410 12.68 -18.17 12.69
CA LEU A 410 13.98 -17.75 12.14
C LEU A 410 15.06 -17.76 13.22
N LEU A 411 14.76 -17.19 14.39
CA LEU A 411 15.66 -17.15 15.55
C LEU A 411 16.09 -18.57 15.99
N GLU A 412 15.18 -19.53 16.02
CA GLU A 412 15.46 -20.93 16.41
C GLU A 412 16.29 -21.71 15.39
N LYS A 413 16.51 -21.15 14.20
CA LYS A 413 17.44 -21.70 13.20
C LYS A 413 18.87 -21.16 13.37
N ASN A 414 19.04 -19.99 13.98
CA ASN A 414 20.31 -19.25 13.99
C ASN A 414 21.05 -19.38 15.32
N GLN A 415 22.21 -20.04 15.29
CA GLN A 415 23.02 -20.34 16.48
C GLN A 415 23.69 -19.11 17.13
N GLN A 416 23.87 -18.00 16.38
CA GLN A 416 24.41 -16.73 16.90
C GLN A 416 23.31 -15.68 17.17
N THR A 417 22.12 -16.13 17.54
CA THR A 417 20.97 -15.26 17.81
C THR A 417 21.22 -14.28 18.97
N ASN A 418 20.89 -13.00 18.75
CA ASN A 418 20.84 -11.99 19.82
C ASN A 418 19.82 -12.35 20.90
N THR A 419 20.27 -12.51 22.14
CA THR A 419 19.48 -12.98 23.28
C THR A 419 18.32 -12.06 23.68
N GLU A 420 18.46 -10.72 23.66
CA GLU A 420 17.31 -9.82 23.90
C GLU A 420 16.24 -10.09 22.84
N THR A 421 16.67 -10.15 21.57
CA THR A 421 15.77 -10.34 20.43
C THR A 421 15.02 -11.68 20.54
N TYR A 422 15.69 -12.75 20.98
CA TYR A 422 15.05 -14.04 21.28
C TYR A 422 14.03 -13.94 22.42
N GLN A 423 14.45 -13.43 23.58
CA GLN A 423 13.59 -13.29 24.76
C GLN A 423 12.35 -12.42 24.48
N LYS A 424 12.52 -11.35 23.69
CA LYS A 424 11.46 -10.46 23.24
C LYS A 424 10.49 -11.14 22.27
N ALA A 425 11.00 -11.88 21.29
CA ALA A 425 10.18 -12.64 20.34
C ALA A 425 9.33 -13.70 21.06
N ALA A 426 9.96 -14.50 21.91
CA ALA A 426 9.29 -15.56 22.65
C ALA A 426 8.28 -14.98 23.66
N TYR A 427 8.63 -13.90 24.37
CA TYR A 427 7.71 -13.21 25.28
C TYR A 427 6.44 -12.74 24.57
N TYR A 428 6.57 -12.01 23.44
CA TYR A 428 5.41 -11.50 22.73
C TYR A 428 4.60 -12.59 22.00
N ARG A 429 5.24 -13.65 21.48
CA ARG A 429 4.49 -14.85 21.00
C ARG A 429 3.75 -15.54 22.14
N GLY A 430 4.34 -15.59 23.34
CA GLY A 430 3.67 -16.07 24.54
C GLY A 430 2.42 -15.26 24.88
N LEU A 431 2.50 -13.92 24.88
CA LEU A 431 1.34 -13.05 25.09
C LEU A 431 0.27 -13.20 24.00
N GLU A 432 0.66 -13.36 22.74
CA GLU A 432 -0.26 -13.62 21.63
C GLU A 432 -1.04 -14.91 21.88
N LEU A 433 -0.34 -16.00 22.21
CA LEU A 433 -0.94 -17.30 22.55
C LEU A 433 -1.80 -17.25 23.82
N MET A 434 -1.48 -16.41 24.81
CA MET A 434 -2.37 -16.15 25.97
C MET A 434 -3.69 -15.52 25.54
N ASN A 435 -3.68 -14.59 24.58
CA ASN A 435 -4.89 -13.94 24.05
C ASN A 435 -5.70 -14.89 23.14
N GLU A 436 -5.03 -15.82 22.44
CA GLU A 436 -5.67 -16.92 21.70
C GLU A 436 -6.24 -18.03 22.62
N GLY A 437 -5.96 -17.99 23.94
CA GLY A 437 -6.37 -19.04 24.89
C GLY A 437 -5.50 -20.31 24.85
N LYS A 438 -4.41 -20.32 24.08
CA LYS A 438 -3.48 -21.45 23.90
C LYS A 438 -2.45 -21.50 25.03
N TYR A 439 -2.92 -21.58 26.28
CA TYR A 439 -2.08 -21.40 27.47
C TYR A 439 -0.88 -22.37 27.56
N GLN A 440 -1.00 -23.61 27.05
CA GLN A 440 0.13 -24.57 27.00
C GLN A 440 1.23 -24.14 26.00
N GLU A 441 0.86 -23.57 24.85
CA GLU A 441 1.82 -23.07 23.88
C GLU A 441 2.45 -21.76 24.38
N ALA A 442 1.65 -20.88 25.01
CA ALA A 442 2.14 -19.69 25.67
C ALA A 442 3.19 -20.01 26.75
N LYS A 443 2.89 -20.99 27.62
CA LYS A 443 3.83 -21.50 28.63
C LYS A 443 5.15 -21.97 28.01
N LYS A 444 5.11 -22.76 26.93
CA LYS A 444 6.32 -23.17 26.19
C LYS A 444 7.14 -21.99 25.66
N MET A 445 6.50 -20.88 25.26
CA MET A 445 7.22 -19.68 24.84
C MET A 445 7.85 -18.94 26.04
N PHE A 446 7.14 -18.81 27.16
CA PHE A 446 7.72 -18.23 28.37
C PHE A 446 8.86 -19.09 28.93
N ASP A 447 8.77 -20.41 28.87
CA ASP A 447 9.86 -21.32 29.22
C ASP A 447 11.11 -21.09 28.36
N LYS A 448 10.97 -20.83 27.05
CA LYS A 448 12.09 -20.43 26.17
C LYS A 448 12.75 -19.11 26.60
N VAL A 449 11.98 -18.13 27.11
CA VAL A 449 12.53 -16.88 27.67
C VAL A 449 13.31 -17.12 28.97
N LEU A 450 12.88 -18.10 29.76
CA LEU A 450 13.48 -18.42 31.07
C LEU A 450 14.75 -19.28 30.95
N THR A 451 14.87 -20.14 29.93
CA THR A 451 16.04 -21.04 29.76
C THR A 451 17.26 -20.36 29.14
N GLN A 452 17.09 -19.34 28.30
CA GLN A 452 18.20 -18.63 27.64
C GLN A 452 18.46 -17.22 28.19
N GLY A 453 17.84 -16.85 29.32
CA GLY A 453 17.62 -15.45 29.66
C GLY A 453 18.70 -14.72 30.46
N PHE A 454 19.41 -13.81 29.79
CA PHE A 454 20.22 -12.75 30.42
C PHE A 454 19.43 -11.47 30.68
N GLU A 455 18.53 -11.06 29.78
CA GLU A 455 17.77 -9.81 29.93
C GLU A 455 16.75 -9.90 31.08
N PRO A 456 16.93 -9.15 32.18
CA PRO A 456 16.14 -9.37 33.40
C PRO A 456 14.67 -9.05 33.20
N LYS A 457 14.36 -8.01 32.43
CA LYS A 457 12.98 -7.54 32.19
C LYS A 457 12.09 -8.60 31.55
N TYR A 458 12.52 -9.20 30.43
CA TYR A 458 11.71 -10.20 29.74
C TYR A 458 11.68 -11.53 30.51
N ARG A 459 12.77 -11.87 31.22
CA ARG A 459 12.80 -13.02 32.14
C ARG A 459 11.77 -12.87 33.26
N GLN A 460 11.75 -11.72 33.93
CA GLN A 460 10.81 -11.40 35.01
C GLN A 460 9.35 -11.35 34.52
N LEU A 461 9.07 -10.65 33.42
CA LEU A 461 7.73 -10.64 32.80
C LEU A 461 7.27 -12.07 32.43
N SER A 462 8.16 -12.92 31.94
CA SER A 462 7.84 -14.30 31.57
C SER A 462 7.56 -15.19 32.78
N LYS A 463 8.15 -14.93 33.97
CA LYS A 463 7.75 -15.62 35.22
C LYS A 463 6.27 -15.37 35.52
N TYR A 464 5.84 -14.11 35.55
CA TYR A 464 4.45 -13.72 35.83
C TYR A 464 3.48 -14.29 34.78
N TRP A 465 3.79 -14.13 33.50
CA TRP A 465 2.88 -14.58 32.44
C TRP A 465 2.85 -16.12 32.28
N LYS A 466 3.93 -16.83 32.65
CA LYS A 466 3.92 -18.30 32.85
C LYS A 466 3.05 -18.71 34.04
N ALA A 467 3.15 -18.02 35.18
CA ALA A 467 2.33 -18.30 36.36
C ALA A 467 0.83 -18.07 36.08
N GLU A 468 0.49 -17.01 35.33
CA GLU A 468 -0.87 -16.75 34.85
C GLU A 468 -1.35 -17.81 33.84
N ALA A 469 -0.46 -18.31 32.96
CA ALA A 469 -0.77 -19.44 32.07
C ALA A 469 -1.06 -20.73 32.88
N ASP A 470 -0.25 -21.04 33.89
CA ASP A 470 -0.48 -22.18 34.79
C ASP A 470 -1.78 -22.02 35.60
N TYR A 471 -2.13 -20.82 36.06
CA TYR A 471 -3.42 -20.57 36.71
C TYR A 471 -4.60 -20.80 35.76
N ARG A 472 -4.50 -20.36 34.49
CA ARG A 472 -5.51 -20.62 33.45
C ARG A 472 -5.61 -22.10 33.06
N LEU A 473 -4.54 -22.86 33.25
CA LEU A 473 -4.50 -24.33 33.08
C LEU A 473 -4.92 -25.10 34.34
N HIS A 474 -5.34 -24.41 35.40
CA HIS A 474 -5.67 -24.98 36.71
C HIS A 474 -4.49 -25.66 37.45
N ASN A 475 -3.25 -25.43 37.00
CA ASN A 475 -2.01 -25.88 37.65
C ASN A 475 -1.66 -24.97 38.84
N TYR A 476 -2.58 -24.82 39.80
CA TYR A 476 -2.53 -23.76 40.81
C TYR A 476 -1.25 -23.78 41.68
N GLU A 477 -0.66 -24.95 41.97
CA GLU A 477 0.62 -25.02 42.69
C GLU A 477 1.80 -24.45 41.88
N ALA A 478 1.84 -24.72 40.56
CA ALA A 478 2.87 -24.16 39.69
C ALA A 478 2.68 -22.63 39.51
N ALA A 479 1.43 -22.17 39.42
CA ALA A 479 1.11 -20.75 39.41
C ALA A 479 1.53 -20.06 40.71
N LYS A 480 1.25 -20.67 41.87
CA LYS A 480 1.62 -20.16 43.20
C LYS A 480 3.13 -19.97 43.29
N ASN A 481 3.89 -21.04 43.05
CA ASN A 481 5.35 -21.01 43.05
C ASN A 481 5.91 -19.96 42.06
N GLY A 482 5.33 -19.82 40.87
CA GLY A 482 5.76 -18.86 39.85
C GLY A 482 5.45 -17.39 40.19
N PHE A 483 4.31 -17.11 40.83
CA PHE A 483 4.01 -15.76 41.32
C PHE A 483 4.80 -15.42 42.59
N GLU A 484 5.10 -16.39 43.46
CA GLU A 484 6.01 -16.19 44.60
C GLU A 484 7.46 -15.92 44.13
N ASP A 485 7.97 -16.69 43.17
CA ASP A 485 9.28 -16.47 42.53
C ASP A 485 9.36 -15.10 41.81
N PHE A 486 8.27 -14.68 41.17
CA PHE A 486 8.17 -13.32 40.63
C PHE A 486 8.22 -12.26 41.74
N LEU A 487 7.40 -12.39 42.79
CA LEU A 487 7.33 -11.44 43.91
C LEU A 487 8.54 -11.48 44.86
N SER A 488 9.50 -12.38 44.64
CA SER A 488 10.74 -12.47 45.42
C SER A 488 11.77 -11.38 45.07
N ASN A 489 11.63 -10.72 43.92
CA ASN A 489 12.55 -9.68 43.46
C ASN A 489 11.83 -8.33 43.27
N ASN A 490 12.22 -7.35 44.10
CA ASN A 490 11.62 -6.02 44.16
C ASN A 490 12.19 -5.04 43.11
N ASP A 491 13.28 -5.39 42.41
CA ASP A 491 13.94 -4.50 41.42
C ASP A 491 13.01 -4.14 40.24
N TYR A 492 11.88 -4.86 40.12
CA TYR A 492 10.90 -4.77 39.04
C TYR A 492 9.53 -4.23 39.47
N ASP A 493 9.41 -3.58 40.63
CA ASP A 493 8.15 -2.98 41.11
C ASP A 493 7.57 -1.90 40.15
N PHE A 494 8.38 -1.38 39.23
CA PHE A 494 7.95 -0.48 38.16
C PHE A 494 7.13 -1.15 37.04
N LEU A 495 7.13 -2.49 36.94
CA LEU A 495 6.32 -3.22 35.96
C LEU A 495 4.82 -3.16 36.32
N LYS A 496 3.95 -3.19 35.30
CA LYS A 496 2.49 -3.16 35.50
C LYS A 496 2.01 -4.48 36.12
N GLU A 497 2.65 -5.57 35.71
CA GLU A 497 2.51 -6.92 36.22
C GLU A 497 2.78 -6.99 37.73
N SER A 498 3.77 -6.27 38.26
CA SER A 498 4.11 -6.27 39.69
C SER A 498 2.99 -5.76 40.58
N LYS A 499 2.20 -4.81 40.07
CA LYS A 499 0.98 -4.35 40.75
C LYS A 499 -0.06 -5.48 40.84
N LEU A 500 -0.26 -6.25 39.76
CA LEU A 500 -1.25 -7.33 39.70
C LEU A 500 -0.78 -8.67 40.30
N ALA A 501 0.53 -8.87 40.50
CA ALA A 501 1.09 -10.15 40.95
C ALA A 501 0.55 -10.59 42.33
N ASN A 502 0.40 -9.67 43.28
CA ASN A 502 -0.19 -9.97 44.59
C ASN A 502 -1.68 -10.39 44.47
N TYR A 503 -2.44 -9.77 43.56
CA TYR A 503 -3.85 -10.12 43.29
C TYR A 503 -4.00 -11.51 42.66
N ASN A 504 -3.18 -11.83 41.65
CA ASN A 504 -3.21 -13.15 41.01
C ASN A 504 -2.73 -14.26 41.95
N LEU A 505 -1.70 -14.00 42.76
CA LEU A 505 -1.24 -14.95 43.79
C LEU A 505 -2.32 -15.19 44.86
N ALA A 506 -2.98 -14.13 45.33
CA ALA A 506 -4.10 -14.25 46.28
C ALA A 506 -5.25 -15.10 45.71
N TYR A 507 -5.62 -14.89 44.44
CA TYR A 507 -6.56 -15.75 43.72
C TYR A 507 -6.07 -17.19 43.56
N THR A 508 -4.77 -17.40 43.42
CA THR A 508 -4.18 -18.74 43.31
C THR A 508 -4.29 -19.51 44.62
N TYR A 509 -3.92 -18.90 45.75
CA TYR A 509 -4.16 -19.48 47.09
C TYR A 509 -5.66 -19.72 47.35
N PHE A 510 -6.54 -18.81 46.91
CA PHE A 510 -7.99 -18.99 47.02
C PHE A 510 -8.48 -20.24 46.27
N LYS A 511 -7.90 -20.56 45.10
CA LYS A 511 -8.20 -21.80 44.35
C LYS A 511 -7.60 -23.05 45.01
N LEU A 512 -6.44 -22.92 45.66
CA LEU A 512 -5.84 -23.97 46.51
C LEU A 512 -6.59 -24.18 47.84
N LYS A 513 -7.56 -23.31 48.17
CA LYS A 513 -8.29 -23.25 49.45
C LYS A 513 -7.40 -22.89 50.66
N ASP A 514 -6.20 -22.40 50.43
CA ASP A 514 -5.39 -21.73 51.46
C ASP A 514 -5.90 -20.30 51.64
N TYR A 515 -7.00 -20.20 52.38
CA TYR A 515 -7.65 -18.92 52.62
C TYR A 515 -6.84 -18.00 53.55
N GLN A 516 -5.85 -18.51 54.29
CA GLN A 516 -5.00 -17.67 55.14
C GLN A 516 -3.99 -16.90 54.30
N ASN A 517 -3.26 -17.57 53.39
CA ASN A 517 -2.40 -16.86 52.44
C ASN A 517 -3.21 -16.06 51.42
N ALA A 518 -4.38 -16.54 50.96
CA ALA A 518 -5.24 -15.74 50.09
C ALA A 518 -5.58 -14.37 50.72
N ALA A 519 -6.02 -14.35 51.98
CA ALA A 519 -6.28 -13.11 52.72
C ALA A 519 -5.03 -12.21 52.79
N LYS A 520 -3.88 -12.76 53.23
CA LYS A 520 -2.58 -12.06 53.33
C LYS A 520 -2.16 -11.38 52.01
N TYR A 521 -2.32 -12.03 50.87
CA TYR A 521 -1.92 -11.45 49.58
C TYR A 521 -2.99 -10.49 48.99
N PHE A 522 -4.28 -10.67 49.29
CA PHE A 522 -5.29 -9.63 49.01
C PHE A 522 -5.03 -8.37 49.85
N ASP A 523 -4.73 -8.50 51.15
CA ASP A 523 -4.34 -7.37 52.02
C ASP A 523 -3.11 -6.63 51.46
N LYS A 524 -2.06 -7.35 51.04
CA LYS A 524 -0.89 -6.75 50.35
C LYS A 524 -1.28 -5.97 49.09
N PHE A 525 -2.10 -6.56 48.24
CA PHE A 525 -2.53 -5.89 47.00
C PHE A 525 -3.37 -4.65 47.28
N ILE A 526 -4.29 -4.71 48.25
CA ILE A 526 -5.10 -3.57 48.71
C ILE A 526 -4.22 -2.38 49.15
N GLN A 527 -3.10 -2.64 49.82
CA GLN A 527 -2.15 -1.60 50.26
C GLN A 527 -1.51 -0.84 49.09
N THR A 528 -1.44 -1.41 47.88
CA THR A 528 -0.89 -0.73 46.69
C THR A 528 -1.81 0.34 46.07
N GLN A 529 -3.01 0.55 46.64
CA GLN A 529 -4.06 1.44 46.12
C GLN A 529 -4.40 1.20 44.62
N PRO A 530 -4.73 -0.04 44.22
CA PRO A 530 -5.04 -0.38 42.83
C PRO A 530 -6.40 0.18 42.38
N ASP A 531 -6.64 0.19 41.05
CA ASP A 531 -7.88 0.72 40.45
C ASP A 531 -9.13 0.17 41.14
N THR A 532 -10.14 1.03 41.32
CA THR A 532 -11.38 0.78 42.09
C THR A 532 -12.04 -0.57 41.80
N LYS A 533 -11.98 -1.05 40.56
CA LYS A 533 -12.48 -2.37 40.15
C LYS A 533 -11.76 -3.52 40.89
N PHE A 534 -10.43 -3.56 40.83
CA PHE A 534 -9.63 -4.61 41.46
C PHE A 534 -9.62 -4.46 42.98
N LEU A 535 -9.53 -3.23 43.48
CA LEU A 535 -9.58 -2.94 44.91
C LEU A 535 -10.92 -3.41 45.54
N LYS A 536 -12.06 -3.19 44.87
CA LYS A 536 -13.36 -3.70 45.33
C LYS A 536 -13.40 -5.23 45.38
N ASP A 537 -13.01 -5.92 44.31
CA ASP A 537 -13.03 -7.39 44.28
C ASP A 537 -12.07 -7.99 45.32
N SER A 538 -10.92 -7.34 45.55
CA SER A 538 -9.95 -7.77 46.56
C SER A 538 -10.53 -7.69 47.98
N TYR A 539 -11.26 -6.63 48.32
CA TYR A 539 -11.97 -6.57 49.61
C TYR A 539 -13.08 -7.65 49.72
N LEU A 540 -13.73 -8.04 48.63
CA LEU A 540 -14.67 -9.16 48.63
C LEU A 540 -13.96 -10.48 48.92
N ARG A 541 -12.91 -10.82 48.15
CA ARG A 541 -12.18 -12.08 48.30
C ARG A 541 -11.40 -12.16 49.60
N LEU A 542 -10.94 -11.03 50.13
CA LEU A 542 -10.41 -10.92 51.49
C LEU A 542 -11.48 -11.30 52.53
N GLY A 543 -12.70 -10.79 52.38
CA GLY A 543 -13.86 -11.17 53.19
C GLY A 543 -14.17 -12.67 53.08
N ASP A 544 -14.26 -13.20 51.85
CA ASP A 544 -14.53 -14.61 51.58
C ASP A 544 -13.46 -15.53 52.20
N SER A 545 -12.19 -15.14 52.09
CA SER A 545 -11.04 -15.87 52.63
C SER A 545 -11.03 -15.89 54.16
N ARG A 546 -11.23 -14.73 54.79
CA ARG A 546 -11.34 -14.60 56.25
C ARG A 546 -12.56 -15.37 56.76
N PHE A 547 -13.70 -15.32 56.05
CA PHE A 547 -14.92 -16.07 56.38
C PHE A 547 -14.68 -17.59 56.32
N ALA A 548 -14.06 -18.10 55.25
CA ALA A 548 -13.74 -19.52 55.12
C ALA A 548 -12.72 -19.99 56.18
N SER A 549 -11.84 -19.09 56.62
CA SER A 549 -10.93 -19.28 57.76
C SER A 549 -11.59 -19.04 59.13
N LYS A 550 -12.93 -18.95 59.21
CA LYS A 550 -13.75 -18.70 60.41
C LYS A 550 -13.47 -17.38 61.14
N GLN A 551 -12.74 -16.46 60.54
CA GLN A 551 -12.44 -15.11 61.05
C GLN A 551 -13.60 -14.15 60.73
N TYR A 552 -14.79 -14.45 61.25
CA TYR A 552 -16.04 -13.78 60.83
C TYR A 552 -16.05 -12.25 61.08
N TRP A 553 -15.41 -11.76 62.15
CA TRP A 553 -15.28 -10.31 62.39
C TRP A 553 -14.36 -9.62 61.37
N PRO A 554 -13.08 -10.03 61.20
CA PRO A 554 -12.22 -9.55 60.13
C PRO A 554 -12.80 -9.70 58.71
N ALA A 555 -13.67 -10.69 58.48
CA ALA A 555 -14.41 -10.83 57.22
C ALA A 555 -15.46 -9.72 57.04
N MET A 556 -16.27 -9.44 58.08
CA MET A 556 -17.25 -8.34 58.05
C MET A 556 -16.61 -6.98 57.84
N GLU A 557 -15.40 -6.74 58.34
CA GLU A 557 -14.63 -5.52 58.07
C GLU A 557 -14.26 -5.37 56.59
N ALA A 558 -13.76 -6.45 55.96
CA ALA A 558 -13.43 -6.47 54.54
C ALA A 558 -14.68 -6.30 53.67
N TYR A 559 -15.79 -6.98 53.99
CA TYR A 559 -17.08 -6.75 53.33
C TYR A 559 -17.58 -5.31 53.50
N ASN A 560 -17.48 -4.71 54.69
CA ASN A 560 -17.83 -3.29 54.89
C ASN A 560 -17.01 -2.36 53.97
N LYS A 561 -15.71 -2.62 53.77
CA LYS A 561 -14.89 -1.86 52.82
C LYS A 561 -15.37 -2.05 51.38
N ALA A 562 -15.59 -3.28 50.93
CA ALA A 562 -16.17 -3.55 49.60
C ALA A 562 -17.54 -2.87 49.38
N MET A 563 -18.38 -2.80 50.42
CA MET A 563 -19.68 -2.12 50.39
C MET A 563 -19.53 -0.59 50.20
N THR A 564 -18.59 0.06 50.90
CA THR A 564 -18.36 1.51 50.74
C THR A 564 -17.97 1.92 49.31
N MET A 565 -17.42 0.99 48.53
CA MET A 565 -16.91 1.24 47.18
C MET A 565 -17.96 1.16 46.05
N LYS A 566 -19.23 0.82 46.35
CA LYS A 566 -20.39 0.87 45.42
C LYS A 566 -20.15 0.27 44.02
N GLY A 567 -20.43 -1.02 43.85
CA GLY A 567 -20.44 -1.68 42.53
C GLY A 567 -21.21 -3.00 42.55
N ALA A 568 -21.28 -3.70 41.41
CA ALA A 568 -22.16 -4.85 41.15
C ALA A 568 -22.38 -5.79 42.36
N ASP A 569 -21.31 -6.40 42.85
CA ASP A 569 -21.32 -7.41 43.92
C ASP A 569 -21.33 -6.82 45.36
N ALA A 570 -21.81 -5.58 45.53
CA ALA A 570 -22.03 -5.00 46.86
C ALA A 570 -23.16 -5.69 47.61
N ASP A 571 -24.13 -6.25 46.88
CA ASP A 571 -25.19 -7.11 47.39
C ASP A 571 -24.60 -8.36 48.09
N TYR A 572 -23.66 -9.04 47.43
CA TYR A 572 -22.95 -10.19 47.97
C TYR A 572 -22.19 -9.86 49.27
N ALA A 573 -21.51 -8.71 49.33
CA ALA A 573 -20.86 -8.25 50.55
C ALA A 573 -21.85 -8.04 51.72
N HIS A 574 -22.97 -7.36 51.46
CA HIS A 574 -24.02 -7.14 52.47
C HIS A 574 -24.65 -8.46 52.95
N TYR A 575 -24.93 -9.40 52.03
CA TYR A 575 -25.45 -10.72 52.36
C TYR A 575 -24.44 -11.51 53.21
N GLN A 576 -23.19 -11.64 52.76
CA GLN A 576 -22.15 -12.38 53.49
C GLN A 576 -21.85 -11.77 54.87
N LYS A 577 -21.91 -10.44 55.01
CA LYS A 577 -21.87 -9.76 56.32
C LYS A 577 -23.04 -10.18 57.22
N ALA A 578 -24.26 -10.19 56.70
CA ALA A 578 -25.44 -10.61 57.47
C ALA A 578 -25.37 -12.10 57.89
N ILE A 579 -24.86 -12.98 57.02
CA ILE A 579 -24.58 -14.38 57.36
C ILE A 579 -23.50 -14.50 58.45
N SER A 580 -22.43 -13.70 58.37
CA SER A 580 -21.37 -13.65 59.37
C SER A 580 -21.88 -13.32 60.78
N TYR A 581 -22.88 -12.42 60.91
CA TYR A 581 -23.52 -12.14 62.21
C TYR A 581 -24.22 -13.36 62.83
N GLY A 582 -24.73 -14.29 62.01
CA GLY A 582 -25.29 -15.56 62.48
C GLY A 582 -24.22 -16.47 63.08
N PHE A 583 -23.06 -16.58 62.42
CA PHE A 583 -21.94 -17.41 62.89
C PHE A 583 -21.28 -16.89 64.19
N VAL A 584 -21.43 -15.61 64.52
CA VAL A 584 -21.05 -15.04 65.84
C VAL A 584 -22.23 -14.93 66.81
N GLY A 585 -23.32 -15.66 66.57
CA GLY A 585 -24.49 -15.76 67.46
C GLY A 585 -25.36 -14.50 67.58
N LYS A 586 -25.08 -13.43 66.81
CA LYS A 586 -25.83 -12.17 66.86
C LYS A 586 -27.01 -12.21 65.91
N ASN A 587 -27.94 -13.15 66.14
CA ASN A 587 -29.10 -13.39 65.28
C ASN A 587 -30.02 -12.17 65.09
N THR A 588 -30.10 -11.27 66.08
CA THR A 588 -30.77 -9.96 65.92
C THR A 588 -30.07 -9.08 64.89
N LYS A 589 -28.73 -8.94 64.94
CA LYS A 589 -27.96 -8.21 63.92
C LYS A 589 -27.99 -8.87 62.55
N LYS A 590 -28.09 -10.20 62.47
CA LYS A 590 -28.39 -10.91 61.22
C LYS A 590 -29.77 -10.52 60.67
N ILE A 591 -30.79 -10.43 61.50
CA ILE A 591 -32.13 -9.96 61.10
C ILE A 591 -32.10 -8.49 60.64
N ASP A 592 -31.41 -7.60 61.37
CA ASP A 592 -31.23 -6.20 61.00
C ASP A 592 -30.57 -6.08 59.61
N GLU A 593 -29.46 -6.78 59.41
CA GLU A 593 -28.68 -6.70 58.17
C GLU A 593 -29.32 -7.43 56.99
N LEU A 594 -30.07 -8.51 57.22
CA LEU A 594 -30.88 -9.13 56.18
C LEU A 594 -32.03 -8.22 55.75
N ASN A 595 -32.75 -7.56 56.68
CA ASN A 595 -33.79 -6.59 56.30
C ASN A 595 -33.19 -5.37 55.57
N SER A 596 -32.07 -4.85 56.07
CA SER A 596 -31.22 -3.81 55.42
C SER A 596 -30.81 -4.22 54.00
N PHE A 597 -30.34 -5.46 53.80
CA PHE A 597 -30.01 -6.02 52.50
C PHE A 597 -31.23 -6.11 51.57
N LEU A 598 -32.36 -6.62 52.07
CA LEU A 598 -33.60 -6.79 51.30
C LEU A 598 -34.21 -5.44 50.87
N GLN A 599 -34.00 -4.39 51.66
CA GLN A 599 -34.40 -3.02 51.34
C GLN A 599 -33.46 -2.36 50.31
N LYS A 600 -32.14 -2.61 50.41
CA LYS A 600 -31.11 -1.95 49.58
C LYS A 600 -30.83 -2.67 48.26
N PHE A 601 -31.03 -3.98 48.21
CA PHE A 601 -30.76 -4.84 47.05
C PHE A 601 -31.96 -5.73 46.70
N PRO A 602 -33.20 -5.20 46.57
CA PRO A 602 -34.41 -5.99 46.32
C PRO A 602 -34.40 -6.75 44.98
N SER A 603 -33.46 -6.44 44.08
CA SER A 603 -33.23 -7.11 42.80
C SER A 603 -32.04 -8.08 42.80
N SER A 604 -31.36 -8.29 43.93
CA SER A 604 -30.21 -9.20 43.99
C SER A 604 -30.60 -10.66 43.78
N LYS A 605 -29.73 -11.41 43.08
CA LYS A 605 -29.85 -12.87 42.94
C LYS A 605 -29.74 -13.62 44.28
N LEU A 606 -29.31 -12.94 45.34
CA LEU A 606 -29.21 -13.46 46.71
C LEU A 606 -30.44 -13.07 47.56
N VAL A 607 -31.43 -12.34 47.04
CA VAL A 607 -32.69 -12.12 47.77
C VAL A 607 -33.41 -13.43 48.13
N PRO A 608 -33.46 -14.47 47.27
CA PRO A 608 -34.02 -15.76 47.65
C PRO A 608 -33.31 -16.38 48.87
N ASP A 609 -31.97 -16.40 48.84
CA ASP A 609 -31.11 -16.86 49.91
C ASP A 609 -31.27 -16.03 51.20
N ALA A 610 -31.36 -14.70 51.07
CA ALA A 610 -31.53 -13.77 52.18
C ALA A 610 -32.90 -13.86 52.85
N LEU A 611 -34.00 -14.00 52.08
CA LEU A 611 -35.33 -14.22 52.63
C LEU A 611 -35.42 -15.60 53.29
N TYR A 612 -34.86 -16.65 52.68
CA TYR A 612 -34.80 -17.98 53.28
C TYR A 612 -34.04 -17.95 54.61
N GLN A 613 -32.89 -17.29 54.64
CA GLN A 613 -32.08 -17.11 55.85
C GLN A 613 -32.78 -16.24 56.89
N LEU A 614 -33.53 -15.21 56.49
CA LEU A 614 -34.27 -14.35 57.40
C LEU A 614 -35.45 -15.09 58.05
N GLY A 615 -36.30 -15.74 57.25
CA GLY A 615 -37.43 -16.53 57.75
C GLY A 615 -36.97 -17.69 58.64
N SER A 616 -35.89 -18.38 58.24
CA SER A 616 -35.28 -19.43 59.07
C SER A 616 -34.70 -18.88 60.39
N THR A 617 -34.12 -17.66 60.38
CA THR A 617 -33.62 -17.03 61.61
C THR A 617 -34.76 -16.54 62.50
N TYR A 618 -35.91 -16.14 61.95
CA TYR A 618 -37.11 -15.87 62.73
C TYR A 618 -37.66 -17.15 63.40
N LEU A 619 -37.68 -18.30 62.71
CA LEU A 619 -38.04 -19.59 63.33
C LEU A 619 -37.10 -19.99 64.48
N VAL A 620 -35.78 -19.82 64.31
CA VAL A 620 -34.79 -20.07 65.37
C VAL A 620 -34.97 -19.18 66.61
N LEU A 621 -35.73 -18.07 66.49
CA LEU A 621 -36.11 -17.19 67.59
C LEU A 621 -37.61 -17.33 67.98
N ASN A 622 -38.30 -18.38 67.54
CA ASN A 622 -39.72 -18.66 67.74
C ASN A 622 -40.67 -17.54 67.25
N ARG A 623 -40.22 -16.70 66.30
CA ARG A 623 -41.00 -15.57 65.73
C ARG A 623 -41.76 -15.99 64.48
N GLU A 624 -42.61 -17.00 64.64
CA GLU A 624 -43.26 -17.71 63.53
C GLU A 624 -44.07 -16.81 62.59
N GLN A 625 -44.79 -15.81 63.10
CA GLN A 625 -45.56 -14.89 62.25
C GLN A 625 -44.65 -14.06 61.33
N ASN A 626 -43.48 -13.62 61.81
CA ASN A 626 -42.49 -12.94 60.99
C ASN A 626 -41.78 -13.91 60.02
N ALA A 627 -41.64 -15.18 60.40
CA ALA A 627 -41.14 -16.22 59.51
C ALA A 627 -42.09 -16.46 58.34
N LEU A 628 -43.39 -16.70 58.61
CA LEU A 628 -44.46 -16.82 57.61
C LEU A 628 -44.46 -15.61 56.67
N GLN A 629 -44.59 -14.39 57.19
CA GLN A 629 -44.54 -13.16 56.37
C GLN A 629 -43.29 -13.02 55.49
N THR A 630 -42.15 -13.57 55.95
CA THR A 630 -40.89 -13.55 55.18
C THR A 630 -40.85 -14.66 54.13
N PHE A 631 -41.42 -15.82 54.44
CA PHE A 631 -41.55 -16.96 53.54
C PHE A 631 -42.61 -16.70 52.46
N ASP A 632 -43.79 -16.16 52.78
CA ASP A 632 -44.77 -15.67 51.81
C ASP A 632 -44.11 -14.66 50.85
N ARG A 633 -43.31 -13.73 51.38
CA ARG A 633 -42.54 -12.77 50.58
C ARG A 633 -41.46 -13.42 49.72
N LEU A 634 -40.95 -14.60 50.08
CA LEU A 634 -40.02 -15.40 49.27
C LEU A 634 -40.76 -16.13 48.15
N LEU A 635 -41.84 -16.84 48.48
CA LEU A 635 -42.65 -17.60 47.53
C LEU A 635 -43.28 -16.69 46.47
N ASN A 636 -43.90 -15.59 46.91
CA ASN A 636 -44.64 -14.68 46.04
C ASN A 636 -43.74 -13.80 45.16
N LYS A 637 -42.49 -13.51 45.58
CA LYS A 637 -41.54 -12.71 44.78
C LYS A 637 -40.48 -13.52 44.02
N TYR A 638 -40.23 -14.76 44.43
CA TYR A 638 -39.22 -15.63 43.80
C TYR A 638 -39.79 -17.04 43.56
N PRO A 639 -40.85 -17.18 42.74
CA PRO A 639 -41.54 -18.44 42.46
C PRO A 639 -40.70 -19.50 41.72
N ASN A 640 -39.42 -19.22 41.42
CA ASN A 640 -38.42 -20.15 40.89
C ASN A 640 -37.19 -20.35 41.82
N SER A 641 -37.27 -19.96 43.09
CA SER A 641 -36.22 -20.16 44.09
C SER A 641 -35.95 -21.64 44.40
N LYS A 642 -34.68 -22.04 44.51
CA LYS A 642 -34.27 -23.37 44.99
C LYS A 642 -34.80 -23.75 46.39
N TYR A 643 -35.30 -22.76 47.14
CA TYR A 643 -35.87 -22.95 48.49
C TYR A 643 -37.38 -23.20 48.51
N LEU A 644 -38.11 -23.06 47.40
CA LEU A 644 -39.58 -23.20 47.36
C LEU A 644 -40.13 -24.47 48.07
N PRO A 645 -39.70 -25.70 47.75
CA PRO A 645 -40.29 -26.91 48.35
C PRO A 645 -40.07 -26.96 49.87
N VAL A 646 -38.87 -26.60 50.34
CA VAL A 646 -38.55 -26.58 51.78
C VAL A 646 -39.21 -25.41 52.52
N VAL A 647 -39.58 -24.33 51.82
CA VAL A 647 -40.27 -23.18 52.40
C VAL A 647 -41.77 -23.40 52.49
N LEU A 648 -42.43 -23.83 51.40
CA LEU A 648 -43.86 -24.19 51.40
C LEU A 648 -44.16 -25.29 52.44
N LEU A 649 -43.29 -26.32 52.52
CA LEU A 649 -43.40 -27.37 53.54
C LEU A 649 -43.26 -26.80 54.97
N LYS A 650 -42.33 -25.85 55.20
CA LYS A 650 -42.18 -25.19 56.50
C LYS A 650 -43.38 -24.35 56.87
N GLU A 651 -43.98 -23.62 55.93
CA GLU A 651 -45.20 -22.86 56.19
C GLU A 651 -46.37 -23.78 56.52
N GLY A 652 -46.58 -24.85 55.74
CA GLY A 652 -47.61 -25.86 56.03
C GLY A 652 -47.47 -26.44 57.43
N LEU A 653 -46.25 -26.78 57.86
CA LEU A 653 -45.99 -27.26 59.22
C LEU A 653 -46.28 -26.21 60.31
N ILE A 654 -46.01 -24.92 60.06
CA ILE A 654 -46.34 -23.85 61.02
C ILE A 654 -47.86 -23.64 61.13
N TYR A 655 -48.62 -23.77 60.04
CA TYR A 655 -50.07 -23.70 60.07
C TYR A 655 -50.71 -24.94 60.71
N TYR A 656 -50.19 -26.13 60.43
CA TYR A 656 -50.62 -27.40 61.02
C TYR A 656 -50.40 -27.42 62.55
N ASN A 657 -49.23 -26.99 63.02
CA ASN A 657 -48.94 -26.84 64.45
C ASN A 657 -49.83 -25.81 65.18
N LYS A 658 -50.67 -25.06 64.45
CA LYS A 658 -51.66 -24.10 64.97
C LYS A 658 -53.12 -24.56 64.78
N GLY A 659 -53.34 -25.78 64.29
CA GLY A 659 -54.66 -26.29 63.92
C GLY A 659 -55.30 -25.55 62.74
N GLN A 660 -54.53 -24.77 61.96
CA GLN A 660 -55.02 -24.00 60.81
C GLN A 660 -55.00 -24.87 59.55
N ASN A 661 -55.76 -25.96 59.60
CA ASN A 661 -55.68 -27.09 58.69
C ASN A 661 -55.94 -26.73 57.22
N ASP A 662 -56.95 -25.92 56.89
CA ASP A 662 -57.18 -25.48 55.50
C ASP A 662 -55.98 -24.69 54.90
N LEU A 663 -55.30 -23.88 55.72
CA LEU A 663 -54.09 -23.14 55.30
C LEU A 663 -52.89 -24.08 55.13
N ALA A 664 -52.74 -25.04 56.05
CA ALA A 664 -51.72 -26.08 55.95
C ALA A 664 -51.90 -26.92 54.68
N LEU A 665 -53.13 -27.39 54.41
CA LEU A 665 -53.51 -28.10 53.20
C LEU A 665 -53.12 -27.33 51.92
N ASN A 666 -53.45 -26.04 51.85
CA ASN A 666 -53.10 -25.21 50.70
C ASN A 666 -51.58 -25.17 50.47
N LYS A 667 -50.81 -24.87 51.52
CA LYS A 667 -49.35 -24.76 51.45
C LYS A 667 -48.68 -26.09 51.12
N PHE A 668 -49.14 -27.20 51.71
CA PHE A 668 -48.64 -28.53 51.38
C PHE A 668 -49.00 -28.94 49.95
N LYS A 669 -50.23 -28.71 49.47
CA LYS A 669 -50.62 -29.05 48.10
C LYS A 669 -49.71 -28.39 47.08
N GLN A 670 -49.41 -27.10 47.27
CA GLN A 670 -48.43 -26.40 46.43
C GLN A 670 -47.03 -27.02 46.41
N VAL A 671 -46.61 -27.81 47.41
CA VAL A 671 -45.36 -28.61 47.34
C VAL A 671 -45.53 -29.80 46.40
N VAL A 672 -46.64 -30.53 46.52
CA VAL A 672 -46.98 -31.72 45.73
C VAL A 672 -47.16 -31.35 44.27
N ASP A 673 -47.95 -30.31 44.00
CA ASP A 673 -48.31 -29.84 42.67
C ASP A 673 -47.08 -29.31 41.89
N LYS A 674 -46.13 -28.66 42.57
CA LYS A 674 -44.99 -27.95 41.96
C LYS A 674 -43.66 -28.71 42.02
N PHE A 675 -43.50 -29.67 42.93
CA PHE A 675 -42.25 -30.43 43.13
C PHE A 675 -42.48 -31.95 43.19
N PRO A 676 -43.16 -32.54 42.18
CA PRO A 676 -43.57 -33.94 42.17
C PRO A 676 -42.41 -34.90 42.43
N ASN A 677 -42.69 -36.00 43.14
CA ASN A 677 -41.74 -37.07 43.48
C ASN A 677 -40.44 -36.62 44.20
N THR A 678 -40.44 -35.44 44.84
CA THR A 678 -39.35 -35.00 45.72
C THR A 678 -39.60 -35.41 47.18
N PRO A 679 -38.58 -35.54 48.04
CA PRO A 679 -38.77 -35.86 49.46
C PRO A 679 -39.71 -34.88 50.19
N MET A 680 -39.64 -33.59 49.84
CA MET A 680 -40.54 -32.58 50.39
C MET A 680 -41.98 -32.73 49.89
N ALA A 681 -42.18 -33.16 48.63
CA ALA A 681 -43.52 -33.48 48.15
C ALA A 681 -44.08 -34.75 48.80
N HIS A 682 -43.30 -35.82 48.96
CA HIS A 682 -43.76 -37.01 49.70
C HIS A 682 -44.16 -36.66 51.14
N GLN A 683 -43.34 -35.87 51.85
CA GLN A 683 -43.68 -35.40 53.19
C GLN A 683 -44.91 -34.48 53.19
N ALA A 684 -45.11 -33.65 52.17
CA ALA A 684 -46.31 -32.82 52.03
C ALA A 684 -47.57 -33.67 51.75
N VAL A 685 -47.48 -34.72 50.93
CA VAL A 685 -48.56 -35.69 50.67
C VAL A 685 -49.01 -36.36 51.96
N GLU A 686 -48.06 -36.80 52.79
CA GLU A 686 -48.36 -37.40 54.09
C GLU A 686 -49.11 -36.42 55.00
N ASN A 687 -48.67 -35.16 55.08
CA ASN A 687 -49.36 -34.15 55.90
C ASN A 687 -50.75 -33.77 55.32
N ILE A 688 -50.91 -33.72 54.00
CA ILE A 688 -52.22 -33.52 53.35
C ILE A 688 -53.15 -34.68 53.69
N LYS A 689 -52.67 -35.92 53.53
CA LYS A 689 -53.42 -37.13 53.83
C LYS A 689 -53.84 -37.16 55.29
N ASN A 690 -52.95 -36.81 56.23
CA ASN A 690 -53.25 -36.75 57.65
C ASN A 690 -54.39 -35.76 57.93
N ILE A 691 -54.28 -34.51 57.45
CA ILE A 691 -55.32 -33.49 57.67
C ILE A 691 -56.67 -33.91 57.06
N TYR A 692 -56.69 -34.44 55.83
CA TYR A 692 -57.94 -34.93 55.22
C TYR A 692 -58.55 -36.13 55.95
N ILE A 693 -57.76 -36.92 56.68
CA ILE A 693 -58.24 -38.03 57.54
C ILE A 693 -58.74 -37.50 58.89
N GLU A 694 -58.01 -36.58 59.52
CA GLU A 694 -58.41 -35.93 60.78
C GLU A 694 -59.72 -35.14 60.66
N GLU A 695 -60.00 -34.58 59.48
CA GLU A 695 -61.26 -33.91 59.16
C GLU A 695 -62.35 -34.85 58.58
N GLY A 696 -62.07 -36.15 58.42
CA GLY A 696 -63.02 -37.14 57.88
C GLY A 696 -63.36 -36.98 56.38
N LYS A 697 -62.64 -36.14 55.64
CA LYS A 697 -62.92 -35.73 54.24
C LYS A 697 -62.26 -36.66 53.21
N ALA A 698 -62.36 -37.98 53.40
CA ALA A 698 -61.62 -38.99 52.62
C ALA A 698 -61.85 -38.92 51.09
N ASP A 699 -63.07 -38.67 50.63
CA ASP A 699 -63.37 -38.59 49.19
C ASP A 699 -62.84 -37.32 48.53
N ALA A 700 -62.67 -36.23 49.29
CA ALA A 700 -62.02 -35.02 48.79
C ALA A 700 -60.50 -35.21 48.64
N TYR A 701 -59.88 -36.05 49.49
CA TYR A 701 -58.53 -36.56 49.22
C TYR A 701 -58.51 -37.48 48.00
N ALA A 702 -59.47 -38.41 47.86
CA ALA A 702 -59.56 -39.30 46.70
C ALA A 702 -59.85 -38.57 45.37
N ASN A 703 -60.51 -37.41 45.43
CA ASN A 703 -60.70 -36.49 44.30
C ASN A 703 -59.66 -35.37 44.25
N TRP A 704 -58.69 -35.36 45.14
CA TRP A 704 -57.37 -34.81 44.92
C TRP A 704 -56.38 -35.97 44.63
N ALA A 705 -56.86 -37.11 44.08
CA ALA A 705 -56.07 -38.30 43.74
C ALA A 705 -56.25 -38.92 42.32
N LYS A 706 -56.82 -38.24 41.26
CA LYS A 706 -56.95 -38.75 39.84
C LYS A 706 -57.13 -37.75 38.56
N LYS A 707 -56.38 -36.84 37.83
CA LYS A 707 -55.12 -35.99 37.60
C LYS A 707 -53.68 -36.53 37.64
N TYR A 708 -52.69 -35.82 38.25
CA TYR A 708 -51.25 -36.14 38.20
C TYR A 708 -51.06 -37.67 38.43
N PRO A 709 -50.64 -38.51 37.47
CA PRO A 709 -50.90 -39.97 37.55
C PRO A 709 -50.30 -40.78 38.73
N TRP A 710 -49.65 -40.10 39.68
CA TRP A 710 -49.20 -40.55 40.98
C TRP A 710 -50.11 -40.10 42.17
N ILE A 711 -50.70 -38.87 42.19
CA ILE A 711 -51.64 -38.21 43.17
C ILE A 711 -52.25 -36.96 42.49
N ALA A 712 -53.50 -36.45 42.67
CA ALA A 712 -54.24 -35.91 41.48
C ALA A 712 -55.63 -35.12 41.59
N VAL A 713 -56.60 -35.27 40.63
CA VAL A 713 -57.82 -34.47 40.17
C VAL A 713 -57.77 -32.90 40.32
N SER A 714 -58.62 -32.02 39.72
CA SER A 714 -59.83 -32.21 38.89
C SER A 714 -59.80 -31.57 37.49
N ASN A 715 -60.93 -31.01 37.02
CA ASN A 715 -61.28 -30.83 35.60
C ASN A 715 -61.84 -29.43 35.23
N THR A 716 -62.32 -28.61 36.17
CA THR A 716 -62.72 -27.20 35.86
C THR A 716 -61.51 -26.36 35.45
N GLU A 717 -60.36 -26.76 35.98
CA GLU A 717 -58.97 -26.35 35.74
C GLU A 717 -58.47 -26.54 34.28
N LEU A 718 -59.34 -26.61 33.26
CA LEU A 718 -58.96 -26.96 31.88
C LEU A 718 -58.51 -25.81 30.97
N ASP A 719 -58.96 -24.56 31.10
CA ASP A 719 -58.35 -23.46 30.32
C ASP A 719 -56.94 -23.19 30.86
N ASP A 720 -56.85 -23.01 32.19
CA ASP A 720 -55.59 -22.97 32.93
C ASP A 720 -54.70 -24.19 32.61
N ALA A 721 -55.21 -25.43 32.53
CA ALA A 721 -54.38 -26.60 32.18
C ALA A 721 -54.18 -26.85 30.68
N VAL A 722 -54.96 -26.27 29.76
CA VAL A 722 -54.68 -26.32 28.32
C VAL A 722 -53.60 -25.31 27.99
N PHE A 723 -53.72 -24.09 28.52
CA PHE A 723 -52.62 -23.12 28.41
C PHE A 723 -51.41 -23.55 29.24
N ALA A 724 -51.56 -24.03 30.47
CA ALA A 724 -50.44 -24.56 31.26
C ALA A 724 -49.88 -25.89 30.71
N SER A 725 -50.62 -26.65 29.89
CA SER A 725 -50.07 -27.76 29.09
C SER A 725 -49.20 -27.19 27.97
N ALA A 726 -49.69 -26.21 27.20
CA ALA A 726 -48.91 -25.56 26.15
C ALA A 726 -47.66 -24.82 26.71
N GLU A 727 -47.76 -24.25 27.92
CA GLU A 727 -46.67 -23.62 28.67
C GLU A 727 -45.74 -24.64 29.36
N GLU A 728 -46.25 -25.79 29.83
CA GLU A 728 -45.40 -26.91 30.29
C GLU A 728 -44.58 -27.44 29.12
N LYS A 729 -45.21 -27.76 27.99
CA LYS A 729 -44.56 -28.19 26.75
C LYS A 729 -43.52 -27.17 26.27
N TYR A 730 -43.81 -25.87 26.44
CA TYR A 730 -42.85 -24.79 26.19
C TYR A 730 -41.63 -24.89 27.12
N PHE A 731 -41.82 -25.01 28.44
CA PHE A 731 -40.72 -25.08 29.41
C PHE A 731 -39.94 -26.40 29.40
N SER A 732 -40.59 -27.53 29.13
CA SER A 732 -39.96 -28.85 28.93
C SER A 732 -39.36 -29.04 27.53
N GLN A 733 -39.51 -28.04 26.64
CA GLN A 733 -38.97 -27.99 25.28
C GLN A 733 -39.48 -29.13 24.37
N ALA A 734 -40.72 -29.55 24.57
CA ALA A 734 -41.29 -30.69 23.88
C ALA A 734 -41.35 -30.50 22.33
N PRO A 735 -41.23 -31.60 21.54
CA PRO A 735 -41.18 -31.50 20.07
C PRO A 735 -42.41 -30.81 19.47
N ASP A 736 -43.57 -31.08 20.05
CA ASP A 736 -44.94 -30.65 19.73
C ASP A 736 -45.36 -29.30 20.34
N ALA A 737 -44.59 -28.72 21.27
CA ALA A 737 -44.93 -27.49 21.99
C ALA A 737 -45.35 -26.29 21.10
N VAL A 738 -44.85 -26.24 19.86
CA VAL A 738 -45.24 -25.24 18.85
C VAL A 738 -46.67 -25.49 18.37
N THR A 739 -47.02 -26.75 18.07
CA THR A 739 -48.35 -27.16 17.62
C THR A 739 -49.40 -26.89 18.68
N GLU A 740 -49.11 -27.14 19.96
CA GLU A 740 -50.08 -26.91 21.05
C GLU A 740 -50.29 -25.43 21.35
N LEU A 741 -49.26 -24.57 21.19
CA LEU A 741 -49.44 -23.11 21.28
C LEU A 741 -50.10 -22.52 20.03
N GLU A 742 -49.86 -23.05 18.83
CA GLU A 742 -50.59 -22.68 17.61
C GLU A 742 -52.08 -23.11 17.72
N LYS A 743 -52.38 -24.29 18.26
CA LYS A 743 -53.74 -24.74 18.60
C LYS A 743 -54.40 -23.86 19.66
N TYR A 744 -53.68 -23.48 20.74
CA TYR A 744 -54.22 -22.59 21.77
C TYR A 744 -54.68 -21.26 21.13
N LEU A 745 -53.87 -20.67 20.25
CA LEU A 745 -54.25 -19.44 19.53
C LEU A 745 -55.36 -19.65 18.48
N GLN A 746 -55.56 -20.88 17.98
CA GLN A 746 -56.68 -21.20 17.10
C GLN A 746 -58.00 -21.42 17.86
N GLN A 747 -57.93 -22.02 19.06
CA GLN A 747 -59.08 -22.32 19.91
C GLN A 747 -59.50 -21.11 20.78
N TYR A 748 -58.53 -20.30 21.19
CA TYR A 748 -58.70 -19.12 22.03
C TYR A 748 -57.95 -17.90 21.43
N PRO A 749 -58.31 -17.41 20.23
CA PRO A 749 -57.62 -16.30 19.56
C PRO A 749 -57.61 -15.02 20.40
N ASP A 750 -58.74 -14.71 21.06
CA ASP A 750 -58.88 -13.58 22.00
C ASP A 750 -58.58 -13.97 23.46
N GLY A 751 -58.06 -15.18 23.69
CA GLY A 751 -57.85 -15.79 25.01
C GLY A 751 -56.98 -14.96 25.96
N LEU A 752 -57.13 -15.24 27.27
CA LEU A 752 -56.44 -14.54 28.37
C LEU A 752 -54.91 -14.54 28.19
N HIS A 753 -54.35 -15.58 27.58
CA HIS A 753 -52.91 -15.74 27.40
C HIS A 753 -52.41 -15.47 25.98
N ARG A 754 -53.22 -14.92 25.07
CA ARG A 754 -52.84 -14.78 23.63
C ARG A 754 -51.50 -14.09 23.38
N PHE A 755 -51.19 -12.99 24.09
CA PHE A 755 -49.89 -12.31 23.94
C PHE A 755 -48.72 -13.16 24.48
N LYS A 756 -48.95 -13.87 25.60
CA LYS A 756 -48.01 -14.83 26.19
C LYS A 756 -47.75 -16.02 25.26
N ALA A 757 -48.80 -16.52 24.59
CA ALA A 757 -48.72 -17.59 23.59
C ALA A 757 -47.99 -17.16 22.31
N HIS A 758 -48.27 -15.97 21.76
CA HIS A 758 -47.48 -15.39 20.66
C HIS A 758 -46.00 -15.25 21.05
N TYR A 759 -45.72 -14.78 22.27
CA TYR A 759 -44.35 -14.64 22.78
C TYR A 759 -43.65 -16.00 22.94
N TYR A 760 -44.34 -17.03 23.45
CA TYR A 760 -43.81 -18.39 23.56
C TYR A 760 -43.59 -19.07 22.21
N LEU A 761 -44.48 -18.86 21.23
CA LEU A 761 -44.22 -19.27 19.84
C LEU A 761 -43.00 -18.56 19.26
N ALA A 762 -42.84 -17.27 19.54
CA ALA A 762 -41.67 -16.51 19.09
C ALA A 762 -40.36 -17.07 19.69
N GLN A 763 -40.34 -17.38 20.98
CA GLN A 763 -39.18 -17.99 21.65
C GLN A 763 -38.93 -19.44 21.19
N LEU A 764 -39.97 -20.28 21.01
CA LEU A 764 -39.80 -21.65 20.47
C LEU A 764 -39.31 -21.64 19.03
N TYR A 765 -39.84 -20.77 18.17
CA TYR A 765 -39.38 -20.66 16.79
C TYR A 765 -37.96 -20.09 16.71
N LYS A 766 -37.56 -19.22 17.64
CA LYS A 766 -36.16 -18.76 17.80
C LYS A 766 -35.24 -19.92 18.21
N ASN A 767 -35.64 -20.72 19.21
CA ASN A 767 -34.87 -21.87 19.71
C ASN A 767 -34.78 -23.00 18.66
N LYS A 768 -35.87 -23.29 17.93
CA LYS A 768 -35.92 -24.24 16.81
C LYS A 768 -35.31 -23.68 15.51
N GLY A 769 -34.54 -22.57 15.57
CA GLY A 769 -33.81 -21.96 14.45
C GLY A 769 -34.65 -21.26 13.38
N LYS A 770 -35.99 -21.39 13.43
CA LYS A 770 -36.96 -20.81 12.49
C LYS A 770 -37.19 -19.31 12.76
N LYS A 771 -36.10 -18.53 12.78
CA LYS A 771 -36.08 -17.10 13.15
C LYS A 771 -37.10 -16.23 12.40
N GLY A 772 -37.42 -16.55 11.13
CA GLY A 772 -38.43 -15.84 10.36
C GLY A 772 -39.85 -15.96 10.94
N LYS A 773 -40.27 -17.16 11.37
CA LYS A 773 -41.55 -17.33 12.09
C LYS A 773 -41.53 -16.62 13.44
N ALA A 774 -40.41 -16.68 14.17
CA ALA A 774 -40.26 -15.96 15.42
C ALA A 774 -40.45 -14.44 15.25
N ALA A 775 -39.86 -13.87 14.19
CA ALA A 775 -40.02 -12.46 13.85
C ALA A 775 -41.49 -12.09 13.59
N GLN A 776 -42.28 -12.93 12.90
CA GLN A 776 -43.71 -12.67 12.66
C GLN A 776 -44.53 -12.57 13.96
N HIS A 777 -44.30 -13.45 14.95
CA HIS A 777 -44.98 -13.36 16.24
C HIS A 777 -44.51 -12.15 17.08
N TYR A 778 -43.23 -11.78 17.01
CA TYR A 778 -42.74 -10.54 17.63
C TYR A 778 -43.27 -9.27 16.92
N GLU A 779 -43.41 -9.30 15.59
CA GLU A 779 -43.96 -8.20 14.78
C GLU A 779 -45.45 -7.99 15.08
N TYR A 780 -46.22 -9.07 15.29
CA TYR A 780 -47.56 -8.97 15.86
C TYR A 780 -47.55 -8.25 17.22
N ILE A 781 -46.78 -8.72 18.21
CA ILE A 781 -46.73 -8.10 19.55
C ILE A 781 -46.24 -6.63 19.48
N ALA A 782 -45.30 -6.33 18.59
CA ALA A 782 -44.79 -4.97 18.38
C ALA A 782 -45.81 -4.05 17.68
N SER A 783 -46.67 -4.57 16.79
CA SER A 783 -47.71 -3.76 16.13
C SER A 783 -48.77 -3.23 17.10
N GLN A 784 -48.95 -3.90 18.24
CA GLN A 784 -49.99 -3.59 19.22
C GLN A 784 -49.65 -2.41 20.14
N PRO A 785 -50.65 -1.84 20.85
CA PRO A 785 -50.44 -0.99 22.02
C PRO A 785 -49.55 -1.65 23.08
N GLN A 786 -48.93 -0.83 23.92
CA GLN A 786 -47.94 -1.28 24.90
C GLN A 786 -48.52 -2.31 25.89
N ASN A 787 -47.84 -3.43 26.00
CA ASN A 787 -48.17 -4.60 26.80
C ASN A 787 -46.87 -5.22 27.36
N ASP A 788 -46.99 -6.17 28.29
CA ASP A 788 -45.86 -6.77 29.01
C ASP A 788 -44.77 -7.38 28.11
N TYR A 789 -45.12 -7.77 26.88
CA TYR A 789 -44.22 -8.38 25.91
C TYR A 789 -43.66 -7.39 24.88
N THR A 790 -44.11 -6.13 24.85
CA THR A 790 -43.72 -5.15 23.81
C THR A 790 -42.22 -4.89 23.78
N VAL A 791 -41.58 -4.61 24.93
CA VAL A 791 -40.15 -4.25 24.99
C VAL A 791 -39.28 -5.40 24.49
N GLU A 792 -39.55 -6.62 24.94
CA GLU A 792 -38.80 -7.80 24.50
C GLU A 792 -39.10 -8.15 23.04
N ALA A 793 -40.34 -8.04 22.58
CA ALA A 793 -40.68 -8.30 21.18
C ALA A 793 -39.97 -7.31 20.24
N VAL A 794 -40.04 -6.01 20.54
CA VAL A 794 -39.36 -4.95 19.79
C VAL A 794 -37.83 -5.17 19.80
N ARG A 795 -37.24 -5.55 20.93
CA ARG A 795 -35.79 -5.86 21.02
C ARG A 795 -35.40 -7.09 20.22
N ASN A 796 -36.16 -8.18 20.29
CA ASN A 796 -35.89 -9.42 19.54
C ASN A 796 -36.11 -9.22 18.02
N LEU A 797 -37.07 -8.39 17.63
CA LEU A 797 -37.35 -8.06 16.24
C LEU A 797 -36.28 -7.13 15.65
N ALA A 798 -35.80 -6.15 16.42
CA ALA A 798 -34.62 -5.36 16.06
C ALA A 798 -33.37 -6.24 15.91
N ASP A 799 -33.08 -7.11 16.88
CA ASP A 799 -31.99 -8.10 16.81
C ASP A 799 -32.11 -9.01 15.58
N PHE A 800 -33.32 -9.47 15.25
CA PHE A 800 -33.58 -10.24 14.03
C PHE A 800 -33.22 -9.46 12.76
N TYR A 801 -33.67 -8.21 12.60
CA TYR A 801 -33.32 -7.42 11.41
C TYR A 801 -31.83 -7.08 11.35
N LEU A 802 -31.19 -6.79 12.48
CA LEU A 802 -29.74 -6.55 12.57
C LEU A 802 -28.94 -7.79 12.13
N GLN A 803 -29.29 -8.98 12.64
CA GLN A 803 -28.65 -10.25 12.24
C GLN A 803 -28.84 -10.60 10.76
N ASN A 804 -29.91 -10.11 10.13
CA ASN A 804 -30.17 -10.26 8.69
C ASN A 804 -29.64 -9.07 7.85
N ASN A 805 -28.86 -8.14 8.43
CA ASN A 805 -28.38 -6.91 7.80
C ASN A 805 -29.50 -5.99 7.22
N GLN A 806 -30.74 -6.13 7.69
CA GLN A 806 -31.89 -5.32 7.28
C GLN A 806 -31.94 -4.00 8.08
N TRP A 807 -30.83 -3.26 8.08
CA TRP A 807 -30.59 -2.08 8.92
C TRP A 807 -31.74 -1.05 8.87
N GLN A 808 -32.30 -0.77 7.69
CA GLN A 808 -33.40 0.18 7.53
C GLN A 808 -34.70 -0.27 8.24
N LYS A 809 -34.96 -1.57 8.33
CA LYS A 809 -36.10 -2.10 9.10
C LYS A 809 -35.81 -2.12 10.61
N ALA A 810 -34.56 -2.30 11.01
CA ALA A 810 -34.20 -2.28 12.43
C ALA A 810 -34.42 -0.91 13.08
N ILE A 811 -34.20 0.20 12.35
CA ILE A 811 -34.29 1.58 12.87
C ILE A 811 -35.59 1.86 13.66
N PRO A 812 -36.81 1.77 13.09
CA PRO A 812 -38.04 2.13 13.82
C PRO A 812 -38.28 1.27 15.07
N TYR A 813 -37.84 0.01 15.06
CA TYR A 813 -37.91 -0.86 16.24
C TYR A 813 -36.85 -0.49 17.29
N LEU A 814 -35.64 -0.09 16.88
CA LEU A 814 -34.61 0.41 17.81
C LEU A 814 -34.96 1.79 18.39
N GLU A 815 -35.58 2.68 17.61
CA GLU A 815 -36.11 3.96 18.11
C GLU A 815 -37.24 3.74 19.10
N ARG A 816 -38.20 2.87 18.77
CA ARG A 816 -39.25 2.46 19.72
C ARG A 816 -38.67 1.77 20.96
N LEU A 817 -37.53 1.08 20.86
CA LEU A 817 -36.83 0.52 22.02
C LEU A 817 -36.17 1.62 22.89
N GLU A 818 -35.58 2.66 22.27
CA GLU A 818 -35.05 3.83 23.00
C GLU A 818 -36.16 4.61 23.72
N MET A 819 -37.37 4.68 23.12
CA MET A 819 -38.52 5.37 23.69
C MET A 819 -39.30 4.56 24.73
N ALA A 820 -39.47 3.25 24.52
CA ALA A 820 -40.38 2.42 25.33
C ALA A 820 -39.69 1.61 26.44
N SER A 821 -38.35 1.45 26.42
CA SER A 821 -37.65 0.77 27.51
C SER A 821 -37.02 1.74 28.51
N ASN A 822 -37.40 1.57 29.77
CA ASN A 822 -36.74 2.20 30.92
C ASN A 822 -35.45 1.47 31.36
N SER A 823 -35.05 0.40 30.67
CA SER A 823 -33.82 -0.34 30.97
C SER A 823 -32.60 0.37 30.37
N PRO A 824 -31.59 0.78 31.17
CA PRO A 824 -30.38 1.38 30.61
C PRO A 824 -29.62 0.43 29.67
N ASP A 825 -29.79 -0.89 29.83
CA ASP A 825 -29.09 -1.88 29.01
C ASP A 825 -29.79 -2.06 27.65
N ASP A 826 -31.12 -1.87 27.59
CA ASP A 826 -31.87 -1.73 26.32
C ASP A 826 -31.56 -0.39 25.67
N LEU A 827 -31.45 0.69 26.44
CA LEU A 827 -31.09 2.03 25.93
C LEU A 827 -29.71 2.01 25.25
N ILE A 828 -28.71 1.37 25.86
CA ILE A 828 -27.38 1.20 25.26
C ILE A 828 -27.45 0.28 24.04
N PHE A 829 -28.23 -0.79 24.08
CA PHE A 829 -28.43 -1.67 22.93
C PHE A 829 -29.10 -0.93 21.76
N ALA A 830 -30.12 -0.12 22.03
CA ALA A 830 -30.79 0.74 21.06
C ALA A 830 -29.82 1.76 20.48
N GLN A 831 -29.18 2.59 21.31
CA GLN A 831 -28.28 3.65 20.88
C GLN A 831 -27.06 3.12 20.08
N SER A 832 -26.42 2.05 20.56
CA SER A 832 -25.25 1.47 19.88
C SER A 832 -25.57 0.73 18.59
N ASN A 833 -26.81 0.24 18.43
CA ASN A 833 -27.27 -0.32 17.15
C ASN A 833 -27.90 0.73 16.22
N LEU A 834 -28.50 1.80 16.73
CA LEU A 834 -28.94 2.97 15.94
C LEU A 834 -27.74 3.67 15.31
N MET A 835 -26.69 3.93 16.09
CA MET A 835 -25.38 4.37 15.59
C MET A 835 -24.91 3.55 14.38
N LYS A 836 -24.99 2.22 14.47
CA LYS A 836 -24.58 1.28 13.42
C LYS A 836 -25.57 1.24 12.24
N ALA A 837 -26.87 1.27 12.50
CA ALA A 837 -27.91 1.21 11.48
C ALA A 837 -27.96 2.50 10.65
N TYR A 838 -27.87 3.66 11.29
CA TYR A 838 -27.74 4.95 10.62
C TYR A 838 -26.45 5.04 9.80
N TYR A 839 -25.32 4.55 10.33
CA TYR A 839 -24.08 4.48 9.56
C TYR A 839 -24.21 3.60 8.31
N ASN A 840 -24.75 2.37 8.43
CA ASN A 840 -24.94 1.46 7.30
C ASN A 840 -25.99 1.94 6.29
N THR A 841 -26.99 2.72 6.73
CA THR A 841 -28.01 3.34 5.86
C THR A 841 -27.61 4.72 5.33
N LYS A 842 -26.36 5.16 5.57
CA LYS A 842 -25.77 6.45 5.15
C LYS A 842 -26.44 7.69 5.75
N GLN A 843 -27.18 7.56 6.84
CA GLN A 843 -27.77 8.67 7.59
C GLN A 843 -26.74 9.28 8.55
N LEU A 844 -25.78 10.03 8.00
CA LEU A 844 -24.52 10.38 8.68
C LEU A 844 -24.70 11.23 9.94
N ASN A 845 -25.59 12.23 9.93
CA ASN A 845 -25.87 13.07 11.10
C ASN A 845 -26.35 12.22 12.28
N SER A 846 -27.39 11.41 12.08
CA SER A 846 -27.90 10.47 13.09
C SER A 846 -26.81 9.50 13.57
N ALA A 847 -25.96 8.99 12.67
CA ALA A 847 -24.85 8.12 13.05
C ALA A 847 -23.83 8.82 13.99
N ILE A 848 -23.54 10.10 13.76
CA ILE A 848 -22.68 10.94 14.60
C ILE A 848 -23.34 11.20 15.96
N ASP A 849 -24.61 11.59 15.98
CA ASP A 849 -25.33 11.93 17.21
C ASP A 849 -25.47 10.70 18.13
N TYR A 850 -25.85 9.54 17.58
CA TYR A 850 -25.92 8.30 18.34
C TYR A 850 -24.55 7.78 18.77
N ALA A 851 -23.48 8.02 17.99
CA ALA A 851 -22.13 7.72 18.45
C ALA A 851 -21.69 8.63 19.62
N GLN A 852 -22.09 9.90 19.63
CA GLN A 852 -21.84 10.80 20.76
C GLN A 852 -22.69 10.41 22.00
N LYS A 853 -23.96 9.99 21.83
CA LYS A 853 -24.76 9.36 22.91
C LYS A 853 -23.99 8.17 23.51
N VAL A 854 -23.44 7.28 22.68
CA VAL A 854 -22.68 6.09 23.13
C VAL A 854 -21.38 6.48 23.85
N LEU A 855 -20.61 7.45 23.36
CA LEU A 855 -19.39 7.92 24.05
C LEU A 855 -19.66 8.59 25.40
N ASN A 856 -20.77 9.33 25.51
CA ASN A 856 -21.15 10.02 26.74
C ASN A 856 -21.78 9.08 27.79
N ASN A 857 -22.19 7.86 27.41
CA ASN A 857 -22.85 6.92 28.30
C ASN A 857 -21.83 6.16 29.17
N ALA A 858 -21.84 6.42 30.48
CA ALA A 858 -20.89 5.86 31.45
C ALA A 858 -20.94 4.32 31.61
N LYS A 859 -21.97 3.64 31.05
CA LYS A 859 -22.05 2.17 30.99
C LYS A 859 -21.46 1.57 29.71
N SER A 860 -21.09 2.38 28.71
CA SER A 860 -20.52 1.89 27.45
C SER A 860 -19.22 1.14 27.68
N ASN A 861 -19.16 -0.11 27.22
CA ASN A 861 -17.94 -0.92 27.35
C ASN A 861 -16.87 -0.48 26.34
N LYS A 862 -15.63 -0.94 26.53
CA LYS A 862 -14.48 -0.56 25.69
C LYS A 862 -14.66 -0.86 24.18
N GLN A 863 -15.45 -1.87 23.82
CA GLN A 863 -15.77 -2.14 22.41
C GLN A 863 -16.79 -1.15 21.87
N MET A 864 -17.84 -0.83 22.65
CA MET A 864 -18.86 0.16 22.26
C MET A 864 -18.25 1.55 22.06
N THR A 865 -17.33 1.98 22.93
CA THR A 865 -16.63 3.26 22.76
C THR A 865 -15.68 3.24 21.56
N HIS A 866 -15.02 2.11 21.27
CA HIS A 866 -14.17 1.97 20.08
C HIS A 866 -14.98 1.96 18.77
N ASP A 867 -16.10 1.24 18.73
CA ASP A 867 -17.04 1.25 17.59
C ASP A 867 -17.56 2.67 17.32
N ALA A 868 -17.84 3.44 18.37
CA ALA A 868 -18.27 4.83 18.27
C ALA A 868 -17.17 5.75 17.75
N GLU A 869 -15.92 5.62 18.23
CA GLU A 869 -14.77 6.36 17.68
C GLU A 869 -14.57 6.10 16.18
N VAL A 870 -14.72 4.84 15.73
CA VAL A 870 -14.60 4.45 14.31
C VAL A 870 -15.74 5.03 13.47
N ILE A 871 -16.97 5.02 13.97
CA ILE A 871 -18.12 5.61 13.27
C ILE A 871 -18.00 7.14 13.24
N LEU A 872 -17.58 7.79 14.32
CA LEU A 872 -17.35 9.24 14.34
C LEU A 872 -16.24 9.65 13.36
N ALA A 873 -15.12 8.94 13.30
CA ALA A 873 -14.06 9.23 12.34
C ALA A 873 -14.57 9.17 10.88
N ARG A 874 -15.24 8.07 10.51
CA ARG A 874 -15.72 7.81 9.15
C ARG A 874 -16.91 8.69 8.75
N ALA A 875 -17.91 8.80 9.61
CA ALA A 875 -19.13 9.55 9.33
C ALA A 875 -18.85 11.05 9.26
N SER A 876 -18.02 11.60 10.17
CA SER A 876 -17.64 13.02 10.12
C SER A 876 -16.89 13.36 8.83
N LEU A 877 -15.95 12.50 8.41
CA LEU A 877 -15.26 12.65 7.12
C LEU A 877 -16.22 12.64 5.94
N ALA A 878 -17.15 11.68 5.90
CA ALA A 878 -18.14 11.57 4.82
C ALA A 878 -19.18 12.70 4.83
N ASN A 879 -19.38 13.37 5.97
CA ASN A 879 -20.28 14.50 6.17
C ASN A 879 -19.60 15.88 6.05
N GLY A 880 -18.28 15.91 5.78
CA GLY A 880 -17.49 17.15 5.69
C GLY A 880 -17.04 17.78 7.00
N ASP A 881 -17.37 17.21 8.16
CA ASP A 881 -16.84 17.60 9.48
C ASP A 881 -15.42 17.05 9.66
N GLU A 882 -14.49 17.71 8.96
CA GLU A 882 -13.09 17.33 8.91
C GLU A 882 -12.39 17.51 10.26
N THR A 883 -12.78 18.49 11.07
CA THR A 883 -12.22 18.74 12.41
C THR A 883 -12.49 17.56 13.33
N LYS A 884 -13.74 17.06 13.38
CA LYS A 884 -14.10 15.88 14.16
C LYS A 884 -13.46 14.61 13.59
N ALA A 885 -13.41 14.48 12.26
CA ALA A 885 -12.73 13.35 11.60
C ALA A 885 -11.25 13.26 11.97
N ARG A 886 -10.51 14.38 11.89
CA ARG A 886 -9.09 14.49 12.27
C ARG A 886 -8.85 14.04 13.71
N PHE A 887 -9.66 14.53 14.66
CA PHE A 887 -9.55 14.16 16.07
C PHE A 887 -9.70 12.66 16.32
N TYR A 888 -10.76 12.04 15.78
CA TYR A 888 -10.98 10.61 16.00
C TYR A 888 -9.99 9.73 15.23
N TYR A 889 -9.57 10.10 14.01
CA TYR A 889 -8.53 9.35 13.30
C TYR A 889 -7.15 9.45 13.98
N ASP A 890 -6.75 10.59 14.54
CA ASP A 890 -5.53 10.67 15.37
C ASP A 890 -5.62 9.73 16.59
N LYS A 891 -6.74 9.77 17.33
CA LYS A 891 -6.99 8.92 18.50
C LYS A 891 -6.93 7.41 18.15
N LEU A 892 -7.56 7.02 17.04
CA LEU A 892 -7.53 5.65 16.53
C LEU A 892 -6.13 5.23 16.07
N SER A 893 -5.34 6.13 15.47
CA SER A 893 -3.97 5.83 15.01
C SER A 893 -2.99 5.47 16.15
N LYS A 894 -3.35 5.84 17.39
CA LYS A 894 -2.61 5.58 18.63
C LYS A 894 -3.13 4.32 19.36
N ASN A 895 -4.45 4.14 19.39
CA ASN A 895 -5.11 3.17 20.27
C ASN A 895 -5.62 1.90 19.58
N ALA A 896 -5.80 1.90 18.26
CA ALA A 896 -6.35 0.77 17.51
C ALA A 896 -5.29 -0.27 17.10
N SER A 897 -5.75 -1.41 16.58
CA SER A 897 -4.92 -2.46 15.98
C SER A 897 -5.41 -2.84 14.58
N GLY A 898 -4.62 -3.67 13.88
CA GLY A 898 -4.97 -4.25 12.57
C GLY A 898 -5.46 -3.23 11.53
N LYS A 899 -6.55 -3.58 10.84
CA LYS A 899 -7.14 -2.80 9.75
C LYS A 899 -7.56 -1.37 10.15
N ILE A 900 -8.04 -1.18 11.38
CA ILE A 900 -8.52 0.12 11.87
C ILE A 900 -7.35 1.07 12.13
N ALA A 901 -6.23 0.57 12.66
CA ALA A 901 -5.03 1.39 12.84
C ALA A 901 -4.38 1.80 11.51
N ALA A 902 -4.37 0.90 10.52
CA ALA A 902 -3.88 1.22 9.17
C ALA A 902 -4.78 2.25 8.46
N GLU A 903 -6.10 2.12 8.57
CA GLU A 903 -7.07 3.13 8.10
C GLU A 903 -6.82 4.49 8.76
N ALA A 904 -6.65 4.50 10.08
CA ALA A 904 -6.47 5.74 10.83
C ALA A 904 -5.16 6.44 10.49
N LEU A 905 -4.05 5.70 10.32
CA LEU A 905 -2.79 6.26 9.83
C LEU A 905 -2.92 6.78 8.40
N TYR A 906 -3.66 6.10 7.52
CA TYR A 906 -3.91 6.59 6.17
C TYR A 906 -4.63 7.95 6.21
N TYR A 907 -5.68 8.10 7.02
CA TYR A 907 -6.42 9.37 7.08
C TYR A 907 -5.63 10.48 7.77
N VAL A 908 -4.83 10.19 8.81
CA VAL A 908 -3.87 11.18 9.35
C VAL A 908 -2.88 11.65 8.28
N ALA A 909 -2.35 10.74 7.45
CA ALA A 909 -1.48 11.11 6.34
C ALA A 909 -2.22 11.90 5.24
N TYR A 910 -3.48 11.58 4.96
CA TYR A 910 -4.32 12.28 3.98
C TYR A 910 -4.58 13.73 4.40
N PHE A 911 -4.89 13.95 5.69
CA PHE A 911 -5.03 15.30 6.24
C PHE A 911 -3.72 16.08 6.17
N GLN A 912 -2.58 15.45 6.50
CA GLN A 912 -1.25 16.05 6.34
C GLN A 912 -0.92 16.39 4.87
N ASN A 913 -1.35 15.58 3.90
CA ASN A 913 -1.23 15.90 2.47
C ASN A 913 -2.10 17.13 2.10
N LYS A 914 -3.36 17.17 2.58
CA LYS A 914 -4.29 18.29 2.32
C LYS A 914 -3.79 19.61 2.91
N ASP A 915 -3.08 19.56 4.04
CA ASP A 915 -2.45 20.72 4.71
C ASP A 915 -1.13 21.16 4.05
N GLY A 916 -0.69 20.53 2.95
CA GLY A 916 0.61 20.77 2.33
C GLY A 916 1.81 20.20 3.11
N GLN A 917 1.57 19.49 4.22
CA GLN A 917 2.60 18.90 5.09
C GLN A 917 3.11 17.57 4.53
N TYR A 918 3.58 17.57 3.28
CA TYR A 918 3.96 16.37 2.52
C TYR A 918 5.00 15.49 3.24
N GLU A 919 5.94 16.08 3.98
CA GLU A 919 6.92 15.32 4.78
C GLU A 919 6.31 14.65 6.02
N ALA A 920 5.33 15.29 6.68
CA ALA A 920 4.61 14.67 7.79
C ALA A 920 3.74 13.52 7.28
N SER A 921 3.05 13.74 6.15
CA SER A 921 2.27 12.72 5.44
C SER A 921 3.14 11.51 5.07
N ASN A 922 4.30 11.72 4.44
CA ASN A 922 5.26 10.66 4.10
C ASN A 922 5.74 9.88 5.34
N LYS A 923 6.02 10.55 6.46
CA LYS A 923 6.40 9.89 7.74
C LYS A 923 5.25 9.06 8.33
N THR A 924 4.00 9.52 8.25
CA THR A 924 2.83 8.74 8.67
C THR A 924 2.58 7.55 7.74
N ILE A 925 2.78 7.71 6.42
CA ILE A 925 2.72 6.61 5.42
C ILE A 925 3.76 5.53 5.74
N ALA A 926 5.01 5.93 5.98
CA ALA A 926 6.09 5.03 6.39
C ALA A 926 5.78 4.26 7.69
N LYS A 927 5.16 4.93 8.67
CA LYS A 927 4.68 4.29 9.92
C LYS A 927 3.57 3.26 9.66
N LEU A 928 2.65 3.54 8.74
CA LEU A 928 1.60 2.60 8.32
C LEU A 928 2.23 1.35 7.70
N THR A 929 3.08 1.53 6.69
CA THR A 929 3.66 0.43 5.91
C THR A 929 4.60 -0.42 6.75
N LYS A 930 5.41 0.19 7.63
CA LYS A 930 6.33 -0.52 8.54
C LYS A 930 5.62 -1.36 9.61
N LYS A 931 4.56 -0.83 10.26
CA LYS A 931 3.89 -1.52 11.38
C LYS A 931 2.70 -2.39 10.93
N TYR A 932 2.07 -2.06 9.81
CA TYR A 932 0.84 -2.71 9.33
C TYR A 932 1.00 -3.23 7.88
N ALA A 933 2.19 -3.72 7.51
CA ALA A 933 2.53 -4.24 6.19
C ALA A 933 1.55 -5.30 5.63
N ASN A 934 0.88 -6.05 6.51
CA ASN A 934 -0.13 -7.04 6.13
C ASN A 934 -1.47 -6.42 5.67
N GLN A 935 -1.73 -5.14 5.95
CA GLN A 935 -2.93 -4.42 5.53
C GLN A 935 -2.78 -3.88 4.09
N LYS A 936 -2.52 -4.77 3.12
CA LYS A 936 -2.08 -4.42 1.76
C LYS A 936 -2.98 -3.40 1.02
N TYR A 937 -4.30 -3.35 1.31
CA TYR A 937 -5.21 -2.32 0.78
C TYR A 937 -4.84 -0.90 1.25
N TRP A 938 -4.62 -0.70 2.55
CA TRP A 938 -4.27 0.62 3.09
C TRP A 938 -2.84 1.03 2.72
N ALA A 939 -1.92 0.08 2.58
CA ALA A 939 -0.59 0.34 2.01
C ALA A 939 -0.68 0.84 0.55
N ALA A 940 -1.49 0.18 -0.29
CA ALA A 940 -1.72 0.61 -1.68
C ALA A 940 -2.33 2.02 -1.76
N LYS A 941 -3.33 2.32 -0.92
CA LYS A 941 -3.94 3.65 -0.88
C LYS A 941 -2.95 4.73 -0.38
N ALA A 942 -2.09 4.36 0.56
CA ALA A 942 -1.00 5.20 1.05
C ALA A 942 0.10 5.45 -0.01
N LEU A 943 0.39 4.51 -0.90
CA LEU A 943 1.28 4.73 -2.05
C LEU A 943 0.72 5.77 -3.01
N VAL A 944 -0.57 5.71 -3.37
CA VAL A 944 -1.20 6.71 -4.25
C VAL A 944 -1.17 8.10 -3.61
N LEU A 945 -1.34 8.18 -2.29
CA LEU A 945 -1.15 9.42 -1.53
C LEU A 945 0.32 9.89 -1.51
N MET A 946 1.28 8.98 -1.38
CA MET A 946 2.71 9.28 -1.49
C MET A 946 3.05 9.85 -2.87
N ALA A 947 2.49 9.31 -3.96
CA ALA A 947 2.66 9.87 -5.29
C ALA A 947 2.12 11.31 -5.40
N LYS A 948 0.99 11.62 -4.76
CA LYS A 948 0.45 12.99 -4.67
C LYS A 948 1.40 13.92 -3.91
N ASN A 949 1.94 13.49 -2.76
CA ASN A 949 2.98 14.23 -2.02
C ASN A 949 4.21 14.49 -2.90
N THR A 950 4.69 13.48 -3.61
CA THR A 950 5.89 13.53 -4.45
C THR A 950 5.71 14.44 -5.67
N TYR A 951 4.55 14.39 -6.34
CA TYR A 951 4.22 15.28 -7.45
C TYR A 951 4.06 16.73 -7.01
N ALA A 952 3.42 16.97 -5.85
CA ALA A 952 3.26 18.31 -5.29
C ALA A 952 4.60 18.96 -4.88
N LYS A 953 5.64 18.14 -4.61
CA LYS A 953 7.03 18.58 -4.44
C LYS A 953 7.81 18.75 -5.76
N GLY A 954 7.15 18.68 -6.92
CA GLY A 954 7.75 18.84 -8.25
C GLY A 954 8.41 17.58 -8.84
N ASP A 955 8.42 16.46 -8.12
CA ASP A 955 9.12 15.23 -8.55
C ASP A 955 8.18 14.31 -9.35
N ALA A 956 7.87 14.72 -10.60
CA ALA A 956 6.96 13.99 -11.47
C ALA A 956 7.46 12.60 -11.88
N PHE A 957 8.78 12.38 -11.89
CA PHE A 957 9.39 11.08 -12.17
C PHE A 957 9.10 10.08 -11.07
N ASN A 958 9.46 10.38 -9.81
CA ASN A 958 9.19 9.47 -8.70
C ASN A 958 7.69 9.29 -8.46
N ALA A 959 6.87 10.34 -8.65
CA ALA A 959 5.42 10.20 -8.58
C ALA A 959 4.87 9.21 -9.64
N SER A 960 5.34 9.30 -10.89
CA SER A 960 4.96 8.36 -11.95
C SER A 960 5.39 6.93 -11.65
N TYR A 961 6.63 6.73 -11.18
CA TYR A 961 7.15 5.41 -10.80
C TYR A 961 6.35 4.76 -9.66
N ILE A 962 5.95 5.54 -8.64
CA ILE A 962 5.11 5.04 -7.54
C ILE A 962 3.77 4.53 -8.07
N LEU A 963 3.13 5.26 -8.99
CA LEU A 963 1.83 4.90 -9.55
C LEU A 963 1.93 3.68 -10.48
N GLU A 964 2.95 3.59 -11.32
CA GLU A 964 3.21 2.40 -12.15
C GLU A 964 3.49 1.16 -11.29
N SER A 965 4.18 1.33 -10.15
CA SER A 965 4.37 0.27 -9.14
C SER A 965 3.05 -0.17 -8.50
N VAL A 966 2.14 0.77 -8.18
CA VAL A 966 0.78 0.45 -7.68
C VAL A 966 0.01 -0.37 -8.71
N ILE A 967 -0.06 0.10 -9.96
CA ILE A 967 -0.80 -0.53 -11.07
C ILE A 967 -0.26 -1.95 -11.37
N LYS A 968 1.06 -2.15 -11.29
CA LYS A 968 1.71 -3.44 -11.50
C LYS A 968 1.40 -4.44 -10.39
N ASN A 969 1.48 -4.00 -9.13
CA ASN A 969 1.62 -4.90 -7.96
C ASN A 969 0.34 -5.05 -7.11
N PHE A 970 -0.68 -4.20 -7.28
CA PHE A 970 -1.89 -4.20 -6.45
C PHE A 970 -3.18 -4.44 -7.25
N LYS A 971 -3.09 -5.25 -8.32
CA LYS A 971 -4.20 -5.60 -9.24
C LYS A 971 -5.46 -6.16 -8.55
N GLN A 972 -5.32 -6.71 -7.35
CA GLN A 972 -6.41 -7.17 -6.49
C GLN A 972 -7.28 -6.05 -5.87
N TYR A 973 -6.92 -4.77 -6.07
CA TYR A 973 -7.67 -3.60 -5.59
C TYR A 973 -7.99 -2.66 -6.77
N PRO A 974 -9.02 -2.96 -7.58
CA PRO A 974 -9.31 -2.22 -8.82
C PRO A 974 -9.61 -0.74 -8.60
N ASP A 975 -10.20 -0.38 -7.46
CA ASP A 975 -10.47 1.00 -7.04
C ASP A 975 -9.19 1.83 -6.90
N ILE A 976 -8.17 1.26 -6.25
CA ILE A 976 -6.87 1.93 -6.05
C ILE A 976 -6.06 1.93 -7.36
N VAL A 977 -6.17 0.87 -8.17
CA VAL A 977 -5.51 0.81 -9.49
C VAL A 977 -6.09 1.84 -10.45
N GLN A 978 -7.41 2.07 -10.45
CA GLN A 978 -8.03 3.13 -11.25
C GLN A 978 -7.58 4.52 -10.78
N GLU A 979 -7.62 4.80 -9.47
CA GLU A 979 -7.11 6.07 -8.92
C GLU A 979 -5.64 6.32 -9.32
N ALA A 980 -4.83 5.26 -9.34
CA ALA A 980 -3.43 5.34 -9.77
C ALA A 980 -3.26 5.60 -11.28
N GLN A 981 -4.08 4.95 -12.13
CA GLN A 981 -4.09 5.17 -13.58
C GLN A 981 -4.52 6.60 -13.94
N ASP A 982 -5.60 7.08 -13.33
CA ASP A 982 -6.14 8.41 -13.59
C ASP A 982 -5.15 9.49 -13.15
N LEU A 983 -4.50 9.33 -11.99
CA LEU A 983 -3.46 10.26 -11.54
C LEU A 983 -2.22 10.21 -12.44
N LEU A 984 -1.77 9.02 -12.85
CA LEU A 984 -0.62 8.85 -13.75
C LEU A 984 -0.85 9.51 -15.11
N LYS A 985 -2.07 9.36 -15.67
CA LYS A 985 -2.50 10.05 -16.89
C LYS A 985 -2.48 11.57 -16.71
N ASN A 986 -3.10 12.08 -15.65
CA ASN A 986 -3.14 13.52 -15.35
C ASN A 986 -1.73 14.12 -15.16
N ILE A 987 -0.80 13.41 -14.53
CA ILE A 987 0.61 13.83 -14.41
C ILE A 987 1.27 13.88 -15.79
N LYS A 988 1.17 12.81 -16.59
CA LYS A 988 1.79 12.74 -17.91
C LYS A 988 1.26 13.80 -18.87
N GLU A 989 -0.04 14.10 -18.86
CA GLU A 989 -0.63 15.18 -19.66
C GLU A 989 -0.17 16.58 -19.23
N ARG A 990 -0.01 16.83 -17.92
CA ARG A 990 0.47 18.13 -17.40
C ARG A 990 1.94 18.36 -17.72
N GLU A 991 2.78 17.34 -17.51
CA GLU A 991 4.21 17.47 -17.82
C GLU A 991 4.46 17.49 -19.34
N ALA A 992 3.62 16.87 -20.17
CA ALA A 992 3.68 17.03 -21.63
C ALA A 992 3.52 18.50 -22.04
N ARG A 993 2.45 19.17 -21.58
CA ARG A 993 2.17 20.59 -21.92
C ARG A 993 3.29 21.53 -21.48
N LYS A 994 3.82 21.38 -20.25
CA LYS A 994 5.00 22.15 -19.79
C LYS A 994 6.21 21.99 -20.72
N ASN A 995 6.41 20.81 -21.31
CA ASN A 995 7.51 20.54 -22.24
C ASN A 995 7.23 21.04 -23.68
N GLU A 996 6.02 21.52 -23.97
CA GLU A 996 5.62 22.20 -25.20
C GLU A 996 5.70 23.72 -25.02
N ASP A 997 5.22 24.26 -23.89
CA ASP A 997 5.31 25.69 -23.54
C ASP A 997 6.75 26.23 -23.49
N VAL A 998 7.74 25.37 -23.21
CA VAL A 998 9.18 25.71 -23.18
C VAL A 998 9.83 25.67 -24.60
N LYS A 999 9.04 25.52 -25.67
CA LYS A 999 9.53 25.47 -27.07
C LYS A 999 8.99 26.59 -27.99
N ASN A 1000 8.20 27.52 -27.47
CA ASN A 1000 7.71 28.70 -28.20
C ASN A 1000 8.48 29.96 -27.80
#